data_AF-A0AAW7B247-F1
#
_entry.id   AF-A0AAW7B247-F1
#
_cell.length_a   1.000
_cell.length_b   1.000
_cell.length_c   1.000
_cell.angle_alpha   90.00
_cell.angle_beta   90.00
_cell.angle_gamma   90.00
#
_symmetry.space_group_name_H-M   'P 1'
#
loop_
_entity.id
_entity.type
_entity.pdbx_description
1 polymer ?
#
loop_
_entity_poly.entity_id
_entity_poly.type
_entity_poly.pdbx_seq_one_letter_code
_entity_poly.pdbx_strand_id
1 'polypeptide(L)'
;MEFMTQKERPILAAARNFISDKKYKKAFSCYSLFRFVNTDISEVVKANQNLLMKKIDETDESIKLVMEIPVFGNKDYTIKCFWKIIENSPMDVKIDIIQGPAEGSYLLAWFTVTDFGEKEKITVSDKSSHIKYLLETTRFFDAQFYENQYRPTLDGEDALAHFIRHGFADGNLPARWFDLHMGRDQKISKILEGTNQRSPLPTVQPKVSILVPVFNNAEYLHECIGSIINQTLKDIEIIIINDGSTDQKALDILSSYAHKDNRIRLIHKKNTGYGHSMNCGLLAAKGKYIGIVESDDYIIENMYNDLYLYAEKDNVDFIKADFFRFDHDKSGNLQCYLNTLSDDLSYYNRVLIPIEEKKVFSFPMNTWTGIYKRSFLRENCIFHNETPGASFQDNGFWFQTLCFARRVVFVNTPYYMNRRDNKDSSIYNKDKIFSMHHEFEFIYNKISNHAEIKKKALSAYQFSKYKAYCSSINRSNNESKQDFIAVFSQEFLLSQKKGELDLTIFSEGAKKNLSRIMTDPEKYYLDHCKNPVKMTYYLGVPVDLEQTKNECKVSVIIPVYNEAQTIKECLDRTLSQDLKDIEVICVDDGSTDDSFKILTKYQQIDDRVIVYRQKNKGAGPARNHAISSARGEFVAFLDADDFYPSDDILSTLYRKAIENNVHICGGSFSRLNNGQIQTTYTGTYSLYTFKKECLIEYKDYQFDYGYQRFLYNRKFLRDNNIVFPDYLRFQDPPFFVKAMIAAKKFYSIPLVTYCYRKRSNKIKWTDEKINDVVRGCADILKISRDNSLYLLHRIAVEHLAVDFYDIIFESINRENIKLIELLISANDVIASELLVRSGYQLDATKPKPYLIKPLKHVCRLAANYEHL
;
A
#
# COMPACT_ATOMS: atom_id res chain seq x y z
N MET A 1 38.20 41.01 5.22
CA MET A 1 38.66 40.58 3.87
C MET A 1 39.58 39.36 3.92
N GLU A 2 40.25 39.07 5.04
CA GLU A 2 41.21 37.95 5.12
C GLU A 2 40.58 36.54 5.25
N PHE A 3 39.26 36.42 5.39
CA PHE A 3 38.56 35.13 5.55
C PHE A 3 37.78 34.65 4.31
N MET A 4 38.08 35.18 3.12
CA MET A 4 37.37 34.82 1.88
C MET A 4 38.10 33.74 1.07
N THR A 5 37.36 32.69 0.70
CA THR A 5 37.85 31.60 -0.16
C THR A 5 38.02 32.05 -1.62
N GLN A 6 38.88 31.36 -2.38
CA GLN A 6 39.19 31.67 -3.79
C GLN A 6 37.94 31.65 -4.71
N LYS A 7 36.89 30.91 -4.32
CA LYS A 7 35.61 30.81 -5.04
C LYS A 7 34.69 32.03 -4.84
N GLU A 8 34.86 32.80 -3.77
CA GLU A 8 33.98 33.92 -3.40
C GLU A 8 34.41 35.26 -4.05
N ARG A 9 35.66 35.35 -4.52
CA ARG A 9 36.22 36.58 -5.13
C ARG A 9 35.56 36.99 -6.46
N PRO A 10 35.22 36.09 -7.40
CA PRO A 10 34.58 36.46 -8.66
C PRO A 10 33.14 36.98 -8.49
N ILE A 11 32.42 36.46 -7.50
CA ILE A 11 31.04 36.85 -7.17
C ILE A 11 31.02 38.30 -6.64
N LEU A 12 31.99 38.63 -5.80
CA LEU A 12 32.15 39.97 -5.24
C LEU A 12 32.60 41.00 -6.30
N ALA A 13 33.36 40.56 -7.31
CA ALA A 13 33.75 41.38 -8.46
C ALA A 13 32.56 41.67 -9.38
N ALA A 14 31.67 40.69 -9.60
CA ALA A 14 30.44 40.86 -10.38
C ALA A 14 29.47 41.85 -9.69
N ALA A 15 29.29 41.73 -8.37
CA ALA A 15 28.47 42.66 -7.58
C ALA A 15 29.03 44.10 -7.58
N ARG A 16 30.36 44.27 -7.50
CA ARG A 16 30.99 45.60 -7.59
C ARG A 16 30.85 46.23 -8.97
N ASN A 17 30.95 45.44 -10.04
CA ASN A 17 30.74 45.93 -11.40
C ASN A 17 29.27 46.35 -11.62
N PHE A 18 28.32 45.71 -10.95
CA PHE A 18 26.90 46.06 -11.02
C PHE A 18 26.60 47.44 -10.39
N ILE A 19 27.25 47.79 -9.28
CA ILE A 19 27.13 49.12 -8.62
C ILE A 19 27.68 50.26 -9.51
N SER A 20 28.50 49.95 -10.50
CA SER A 20 29.06 50.95 -11.42
C SER A 20 28.11 51.42 -12.53
N ASP A 21 26.94 50.79 -12.67
CA ASP A 21 25.85 51.26 -13.52
C ASP A 21 25.36 52.64 -13.04
N LYS A 22 25.20 53.59 -13.98
CA LYS A 22 24.81 54.99 -13.72
C LYS A 22 23.51 55.09 -12.90
N LYS A 23 22.62 54.09 -12.96
CA LYS A 23 21.39 54.00 -12.16
C LYS A 23 21.64 53.95 -10.64
N TYR A 24 22.75 53.35 -10.19
CA TYR A 24 22.99 53.02 -8.77
C TYR A 24 24.18 53.76 -8.15
N LYS A 25 24.83 54.66 -8.88
CA LYS A 25 25.98 55.48 -8.42
C LYS A 25 25.74 56.31 -7.15
N LYS A 26 24.49 56.52 -6.74
CA LYS A 26 24.12 57.26 -5.51
C LYS A 26 23.85 56.35 -4.29
N ALA A 27 23.88 55.03 -4.43
CA ALA A 27 23.70 54.08 -3.33
C ALA A 27 25.04 53.82 -2.63
N PHE A 28 25.49 54.75 -1.79
CA PHE A 28 26.73 54.57 -1.03
C PHE A 28 26.48 53.66 0.20
N SER A 29 27.10 52.48 0.14
CA SER A 29 27.57 51.60 1.23
C SER A 29 26.68 51.33 2.46
N CYS A 30 26.09 50.13 2.49
CA CYS A 30 25.92 49.35 3.73
C CYS A 30 26.31 47.89 3.48
N TYR A 31 27.59 47.66 3.13
CA TYR A 31 28.16 46.31 3.15
C TYR A 31 28.68 46.02 4.56
N SER A 32 27.80 45.68 5.50
CA SER A 32 28.21 45.28 6.85
C SER A 32 27.15 44.40 7.54
N LEU A 33 27.57 43.16 7.80
CA LEU A 33 27.09 42.20 8.80
C LEU A 33 25.69 41.57 8.64
N PHE A 34 25.63 40.43 7.94
CA PHE A 34 24.85 39.27 8.40
C PHE A 34 25.65 37.98 8.20
N ARG A 35 26.57 37.71 9.13
CA ARG A 35 27.12 36.37 9.35
C ARG A 35 27.23 36.17 10.85
N PHE A 36 26.13 35.87 11.55
CA PHE A 36 26.18 35.15 12.81
C PHE A 36 24.88 34.36 13.02
N VAL A 37 25.06 33.05 13.15
CA VAL A 37 24.07 32.09 13.61
C VAL A 37 23.98 32.28 15.13
N ASN A 38 22.77 32.44 15.69
CA ASN A 38 22.45 32.57 17.12
C ASN A 38 22.75 33.91 17.83
N THR A 39 22.07 35.00 17.47
CA THR A 39 21.97 36.17 18.38
C THR A 39 20.59 36.82 18.29
N ASP A 40 20.08 37.33 19.41
CA ASP A 40 18.77 37.99 19.50
C ASP A 40 18.73 39.24 18.61
N ILE A 41 17.81 39.23 17.64
CA ILE A 41 17.65 40.27 16.60
C ILE A 41 17.40 41.66 17.21
N SER A 42 16.81 41.74 18.40
CA SER A 42 16.50 43.01 19.06
C SER A 42 17.75 43.82 19.44
N GLU A 43 18.86 43.15 19.78
CA GLU A 43 20.12 43.81 20.10
C GLU A 43 20.88 44.27 18.84
N VAL A 44 20.77 43.51 17.76
CA VAL A 44 21.38 43.83 16.46
C VAL A 44 20.69 45.04 15.82
N VAL A 45 19.37 45.14 15.94
CA VAL A 45 18.61 46.30 15.47
C VAL A 45 18.94 47.53 16.30
N LYS A 46 19.03 47.43 17.64
CA LYS A 46 19.45 48.55 18.51
C LYS A 46 20.88 49.02 18.24
N ALA A 47 21.81 48.09 18.02
CA ALA A 47 23.21 48.42 17.72
C ALA A 47 23.34 49.17 16.39
N ASN A 48 22.57 48.78 15.37
CA ASN A 48 22.56 49.46 14.07
C ASN A 48 21.75 50.75 14.09
N GLN A 49 20.71 50.87 14.92
CA GLN A 49 19.94 52.10 15.10
C GLN A 49 20.82 53.21 15.69
N ASN A 50 21.64 52.90 16.70
CA ASN A 50 22.61 53.85 17.26
C ASN A 50 23.71 54.24 16.24
N LEU A 51 24.13 53.31 15.38
CA LEU A 51 25.11 53.57 14.33
C LEU A 51 24.53 54.43 13.19
N LEU A 52 23.24 54.23 12.85
CA LEU A 52 22.50 55.05 11.89
C LEU A 52 22.28 56.47 12.42
N MET A 53 21.81 56.62 13.66
CA MET A 53 21.57 57.92 14.28
C MET A 53 22.86 58.74 14.36
N LYS A 54 24.00 58.11 14.66
CA LYS A 54 25.30 58.77 14.73
C LYS A 54 25.84 59.23 13.35
N LYS A 55 25.42 58.59 12.25
CA LYS A 55 25.81 58.96 10.88
C LYS A 55 24.85 59.94 10.21
N ILE A 56 23.59 59.96 10.63
CA ILE A 56 22.58 60.94 10.18
C ILE A 56 22.97 62.35 10.63
N ASP A 57 23.60 62.50 11.80
CA ASP A 57 24.10 63.80 12.27
C ASP A 57 25.35 64.32 11.51
N GLU A 58 26.02 63.48 10.71
CA GLU A 58 27.30 63.81 10.05
C GLU A 58 27.19 64.03 8.53
N THR A 59 26.02 63.83 7.90
CA THR A 59 25.88 63.98 6.44
C THR A 59 24.60 64.71 6.03
N ASP A 60 24.77 65.86 5.40
CA ASP A 60 23.71 66.62 4.73
C ASP A 60 23.30 65.89 3.43
N GLU A 61 22.00 65.81 3.17
CA GLU A 61 21.31 65.16 2.04
C GLU A 61 21.11 63.62 2.00
N SER A 62 19.82 63.23 2.09
CA SER A 62 19.15 62.06 1.49
C SER A 62 19.93 60.72 1.42
N ILE A 63 20.22 60.14 2.57
CA ILE A 63 20.73 58.75 2.64
C ILE A 63 19.66 57.78 2.11
N LYS A 64 20.00 57.01 1.06
CA LYS A 64 19.22 55.86 0.57
C LYS A 64 19.88 54.57 1.04
N LEU A 65 19.21 53.84 1.93
CA LEU A 65 19.65 52.51 2.33
C LEU A 65 19.20 51.50 1.28
N VAL A 66 20.14 50.76 0.67
CA VAL A 66 19.86 49.67 -0.28
C VAL A 66 20.24 48.35 0.37
N MET A 67 19.27 47.44 0.48
CA MET A 67 19.46 46.11 1.03
C MET A 67 19.40 45.10 -0.12
N GLU A 68 20.53 44.46 -0.41
CA GLU A 68 20.60 43.32 -1.34
C GLU A 68 20.39 42.04 -0.56
N ILE A 69 19.34 41.29 -0.91
CA ILE A 69 19.08 39.99 -0.31
C ILE A 69 19.41 38.90 -1.34
N PRO A 70 20.56 38.22 -1.20
CA PRO A 70 20.86 37.07 -2.04
C PRO A 70 19.88 35.94 -1.73
N VAL A 71 19.17 35.47 -2.74
CA VAL A 71 18.16 34.42 -2.61
C VAL A 71 18.84 33.04 -2.61
N PHE A 72 19.66 32.78 -1.59
CA PHE A 72 20.36 31.49 -1.43
C PHE A 72 20.34 30.99 0.02
N GLY A 73 20.14 29.68 0.18
CA GLY A 73 20.39 28.93 1.42
C GLY A 73 19.48 29.31 2.60
N ASN A 74 18.35 28.61 2.73
CA ASN A 74 17.30 28.83 3.74
C ASN A 74 16.44 30.08 3.49
N LYS A 75 15.65 30.01 2.39
CA LYS A 75 14.76 31.07 1.90
C LYS A 75 13.72 31.53 2.94
N ASP A 76 13.33 30.67 3.88
CA ASP A 76 12.26 30.94 4.84
C ASP A 76 12.63 31.90 5.96
N TYR A 77 13.84 31.79 6.53
CA TYR A 77 14.28 32.67 7.61
C TYR A 77 14.57 34.08 7.09
N THR A 78 15.21 34.19 5.93
CA THR A 78 15.59 35.46 5.32
C THR A 78 14.36 36.24 4.84
N ILE A 79 13.36 35.58 4.24
CA ILE A 79 12.10 36.22 3.83
C ILE A 79 11.23 36.57 5.04
N LYS A 80 11.16 35.73 6.09
CA LYS A 80 10.46 36.09 7.35
C LYS A 80 11.12 37.26 8.08
N CYS A 81 12.45 37.29 8.18
CA CYS A 81 13.16 38.39 8.82
C CYS A 81 13.00 39.68 8.01
N PHE A 82 13.07 39.59 6.68
CA PHE A 82 12.77 40.70 5.77
C PHE A 82 11.33 41.22 5.95
N TRP A 83 10.34 40.32 6.05
CA TRP A 83 8.95 40.73 6.26
C TRP A 83 8.74 41.42 7.60
N LYS A 84 9.35 40.90 8.67
CA LYS A 84 9.29 41.51 9.98
C LYS A 84 9.98 42.89 9.99
N ILE A 85 11.00 43.11 9.17
CA ILE A 85 11.64 44.42 8.99
C ILE A 85 10.71 45.38 8.23
N ILE A 86 10.01 44.92 7.18
CA ILE A 86 9.06 45.78 6.43
C ILE A 86 7.83 46.15 7.25
N GLU A 87 7.22 45.18 7.95
CA GLU A 87 6.03 45.41 8.78
C GLU A 87 6.31 46.35 9.95
N ASN A 88 7.50 46.26 10.54
CA ASN A 88 7.90 47.10 11.67
C ASN A 88 8.69 48.35 11.25
N SER A 89 8.93 48.56 9.95
CA SER A 89 9.64 49.74 9.44
C SER A 89 8.73 50.96 9.51
N PRO A 90 9.15 52.05 10.19
CA PRO A 90 8.43 53.33 10.16
C PRO A 90 8.63 54.10 8.83
N MET A 91 9.51 53.62 7.95
CA MET A 91 9.79 54.21 6.63
C MET A 91 9.05 53.48 5.52
N ASP A 92 8.76 54.21 4.43
CA ASP A 92 8.17 53.65 3.23
C ASP A 92 9.19 52.82 2.45
N VAL A 93 8.85 51.55 2.18
CA VAL A 93 9.76 50.56 1.59
C VAL A 93 9.36 50.30 0.15
N LYS A 94 10.25 50.60 -0.81
CA LYS A 94 10.07 50.21 -2.21
C LYS A 94 10.88 48.95 -2.51
N ILE A 95 10.26 48.01 -3.23
CA ILE A 95 10.84 46.70 -3.56
C ILE A 95 10.93 46.58 -5.08
N ASP A 96 12.11 46.25 -5.58
CA ASP A 96 12.36 45.93 -7.00
C ASP A 96 12.89 44.49 -7.09
N ILE A 97 12.42 43.75 -8.11
CA ILE A 97 12.88 42.37 -8.37
C ILE A 97 13.79 42.38 -9.60
N ILE A 98 15.01 41.87 -9.44
CA ILE A 98 15.91 41.64 -10.57
C ILE A 98 15.83 40.16 -10.93
N GLN A 99 15.23 39.87 -12.09
CA GLN A 99 15.17 38.52 -12.63
C GLN A 99 16.49 38.11 -13.28
N GLY A 100 17.01 36.95 -12.88
CA GLY A 100 18.10 36.23 -13.55
C GLY A 100 17.74 34.76 -13.74
N PRO A 101 18.65 33.91 -14.26
CA PRO A 101 18.50 32.45 -14.24
C PRO A 101 18.20 31.94 -12.83
N ALA A 102 17.74 30.70 -12.64
CA ALA A 102 17.27 30.16 -11.35
C ALA A 102 18.21 30.38 -10.14
N GLU A 103 19.50 30.63 -10.40
CA GLU A 103 20.56 30.94 -9.43
C GLU A 103 20.98 32.44 -9.41
N GLY A 104 20.21 33.37 -9.97
CA GLY A 104 20.64 34.77 -10.18
C GLY A 104 19.58 35.82 -9.93
N SER A 105 18.47 35.47 -9.29
CA SER A 105 17.40 36.41 -8.97
C SER A 105 17.62 37.08 -7.60
N TYR A 106 17.47 38.40 -7.54
CA TYR A 106 17.68 39.21 -6.32
C TYR A 106 16.44 40.03 -5.98
N LEU A 107 16.19 40.19 -4.68
CA LEU A 107 15.27 41.19 -4.15
C LEU A 107 16.10 42.41 -3.72
N LEU A 108 15.82 43.56 -4.34
CA LEU A 108 16.31 44.85 -3.88
C LEU A 108 15.22 45.53 -3.09
N ALA A 109 15.53 45.94 -1.86
CA ALA A 109 14.67 46.85 -1.09
C ALA A 109 15.44 48.13 -0.80
N TRP A 110 14.77 49.28 -0.95
CA TRP A 110 15.35 50.54 -0.52
C TRP A 110 14.36 51.44 0.21
N PHE A 111 14.92 52.30 1.05
CA PHE A 111 14.22 53.20 1.95
C PHE A 111 14.48 54.64 1.52
N THR A 112 13.43 55.47 1.45
CA THR A 112 13.56 56.92 1.19
C THR A 112 13.27 57.69 2.46
N VAL A 113 14.24 58.52 2.90
CA VAL A 113 14.10 59.40 4.08
C VAL A 113 13.34 60.69 3.75
N THR A 114 13.12 61.00 2.48
CA THR A 114 12.31 62.14 2.05
C THR A 114 10.83 61.78 2.18
N ASP A 115 10.29 61.94 3.39
CA ASP A 115 8.91 62.39 3.70
C ASP A 115 8.70 62.50 5.22
N PHE A 116 9.68 63.06 5.94
CA PHE A 116 9.48 63.51 7.33
C PHE A 116 8.84 64.90 7.43
N GLY A 117 8.36 65.46 6.32
CA GLY A 117 7.65 66.73 6.26
C GLY A 117 6.19 66.55 5.86
N GLU A 118 5.33 66.45 6.88
CA GLU A 118 3.87 66.67 6.84
C GLU A 118 2.98 65.76 5.94
N LYS A 119 2.20 64.87 6.61
CA LYS A 119 0.93 64.21 6.20
C LYS A 119 1.03 63.37 4.90
N GLU A 120 1.01 62.04 4.95
CA GLU A 120 -0.11 61.17 5.34
C GLU A 120 0.40 59.81 5.85
N LYS A 121 -0.22 59.25 6.89
CA LYS A 121 -0.01 57.84 7.25
C LYS A 121 -0.60 56.98 6.14
N ILE A 122 0.24 56.34 5.33
CA ILE A 122 -0.21 55.27 4.43
C ILE A 122 -0.81 54.15 5.29
N THR A 123 -2.12 53.91 5.14
CA THR A 123 -2.83 52.88 5.90
C THR A 123 -2.50 51.48 5.36
N VAL A 124 -2.60 50.46 6.21
CA VAL A 124 -2.30 49.04 5.88
C VAL A 124 -3.02 48.57 4.60
N SER A 125 -4.20 49.15 4.29
CA SER A 125 -4.98 48.88 3.07
C SER A 125 -4.25 49.16 1.77
N ASP A 126 -3.41 50.21 1.71
CA ASP A 126 -2.68 50.56 0.48
C ASP A 126 -1.46 49.66 0.25
N LYS A 127 -0.84 49.18 1.34
CA LYS A 127 0.24 48.19 1.29
C LYS A 127 -0.28 46.84 0.78
N SER A 128 -1.47 46.41 1.22
CA SER A 128 -2.13 45.19 0.74
C SER A 128 -2.49 45.24 -0.75
N SER A 129 -2.86 46.42 -1.26
CA SER A 129 -3.27 46.60 -2.67
C SER A 129 -2.09 46.53 -3.64
N HIS A 130 -0.93 47.09 -3.28
CA HIS A 130 0.31 46.95 -4.06
C HIS A 130 0.85 45.51 -4.04
N ILE A 131 0.72 44.81 -2.92
CA ILE A 131 1.12 43.39 -2.77
C ILE A 131 0.20 42.47 -3.57
N LYS A 132 -1.11 42.76 -3.60
CA LYS A 132 -2.09 42.05 -4.43
C LYS A 132 -1.69 42.10 -5.91
N TYR A 133 -1.39 43.30 -6.42
CA TYR A 133 -0.88 43.48 -7.79
C TYR A 133 0.42 42.69 -8.04
N LEU A 134 1.35 42.67 -7.09
CA LEU A 134 2.63 41.97 -7.19
C LEU A 134 2.48 40.43 -7.21
N LEU A 135 1.62 39.85 -6.37
CA LEU A 135 1.38 38.40 -6.32
C LEU A 135 0.57 37.91 -7.53
N GLU A 136 -0.39 38.72 -8.00
CA GLU A 136 -1.20 38.43 -9.19
C GLU A 136 -0.38 38.50 -10.49
N THR A 137 0.58 39.43 -10.58
CA THR A 137 1.42 39.60 -11.78
C THR A 137 2.60 38.64 -11.88
N THR A 138 3.02 38.01 -10.77
CA THR A 138 4.25 37.19 -10.71
C THR A 138 4.00 35.68 -10.63
N ARG A 139 2.74 35.21 -10.65
CA ARG A 139 2.34 33.78 -10.53
C ARG A 139 2.80 33.09 -9.22
N PHE A 140 3.05 33.84 -8.16
CA PHE A 140 3.47 33.29 -6.85
C PHE A 140 2.30 32.74 -6.01
N PHE A 141 1.06 33.07 -6.34
CA PHE A 141 -0.14 32.64 -5.63
C PHE A 141 -1.25 32.27 -6.63
N ASP A 142 -1.78 31.04 -6.52
CA ASP A 142 -2.94 30.59 -7.29
C ASP A 142 -4.20 30.69 -6.42
N ALA A 143 -4.93 31.79 -6.59
CA ALA A 143 -6.15 32.08 -5.83
C ALA A 143 -7.22 30.98 -6.02
N GLN A 144 -7.35 30.44 -7.23
CA GLN A 144 -8.36 29.44 -7.55
C GLN A 144 -8.03 28.09 -6.88
N PHE A 145 -6.76 27.70 -6.86
CA PHE A 145 -6.29 26.55 -6.09
C PHE A 145 -6.56 26.76 -4.59
N TYR A 146 -6.24 27.93 -4.04
CA TYR A 146 -6.45 28.23 -2.63
C TYR A 146 -7.93 28.19 -2.22
N GLU A 147 -8.81 28.80 -3.02
CA GLU A 147 -10.27 28.78 -2.81
C GLU A 147 -10.82 27.36 -2.77
N ASN A 148 -10.39 26.52 -3.71
CA ASN A 148 -10.83 25.13 -3.78
C ASN A 148 -10.37 24.27 -2.59
N GLN A 149 -9.22 24.62 -1.98
CA GLN A 149 -8.66 23.87 -0.84
C GLN A 149 -9.24 24.30 0.52
N TYR A 150 -9.47 25.59 0.73
CA TYR A 150 -9.78 26.15 2.04
C TYR A 150 -11.17 26.81 2.14
N ARG A 151 -11.86 27.01 1.01
CA ARG A 151 -13.20 27.62 0.90
C ARG A 151 -13.40 28.91 1.73
N PRO A 152 -12.46 29.88 1.69
CA PRO A 152 -12.56 31.13 2.47
C PRO A 152 -13.76 32.01 2.08
N THR A 153 -14.29 31.82 0.87
CA THR A 153 -15.46 32.53 0.34
C THR A 153 -16.79 32.13 0.99
N LEU A 154 -16.85 31.03 1.75
CA LEU A 154 -18.01 30.70 2.58
C LEU A 154 -18.19 31.65 3.76
N ASP A 155 -17.09 32.26 4.23
CA ASP A 155 -17.09 33.25 5.33
C ASP A 155 -17.02 34.70 4.82
N GLY A 156 -17.16 34.91 3.50
CA GLY A 156 -17.17 36.23 2.86
C GLY A 156 -15.80 36.89 2.72
N GLU A 157 -14.70 36.15 2.96
CA GLU A 157 -13.34 36.66 2.88
C GLU A 157 -12.67 36.31 1.53
N ASP A 158 -11.94 37.27 0.94
CA ASP A 158 -11.13 37.09 -0.27
C ASP A 158 -10.01 36.07 -0.03
N ALA A 159 -9.75 35.19 -0.99
CA ALA A 159 -8.81 34.08 -0.87
C ALA A 159 -7.38 34.51 -0.54
N LEU A 160 -6.93 35.61 -1.12
CA LEU A 160 -5.62 36.18 -0.85
C LEU A 160 -5.60 36.85 0.52
N ALA A 161 -6.67 37.55 0.91
CA ALA A 161 -6.80 38.13 2.24
C ALA A 161 -6.79 37.05 3.35
N HIS A 162 -7.51 35.95 3.13
CA HIS A 162 -7.52 34.79 4.03
C HIS A 162 -6.16 34.09 4.05
N PHE A 163 -5.48 33.93 2.90
CA PHE A 163 -4.11 33.42 2.83
C PHE A 163 -3.12 34.30 3.61
N ILE A 164 -3.22 35.62 3.47
CA ILE A 164 -2.37 36.59 4.18
C ILE A 164 -2.63 36.54 5.69
N ARG A 165 -3.90 36.45 6.13
CA ARG A 165 -4.26 36.42 7.56
C ARG A 165 -3.99 35.09 8.25
N HIS A 166 -4.30 33.98 7.59
CA HIS A 166 -4.35 32.66 8.21
C HIS A 166 -3.31 31.68 7.65
N GLY A 167 -2.84 31.88 6.42
CA GLY A 167 -1.91 30.98 5.75
C GLY A 167 -0.53 30.87 6.40
N PHE A 168 -0.11 31.87 7.18
CA PHE A 168 1.14 31.82 7.96
C PHE A 168 0.95 31.35 9.41
N ALA A 169 -0.29 31.35 9.91
CA ALA A 169 -0.64 30.93 11.28
C ALA A 169 -0.91 29.42 11.35
N ASP A 170 -1.55 28.86 10.31
CA ASP A 170 -1.62 27.41 10.11
C ASP A 170 -0.33 26.95 9.44
N GLY A 171 0.55 26.27 10.19
CA GLY A 171 1.87 25.78 9.76
C GLY A 171 1.88 24.76 8.59
N ASN A 172 0.92 24.82 7.67
CA ASN A 172 0.71 23.91 6.55
C ASN A 172 0.87 24.54 5.16
N LEU A 173 0.89 25.87 5.00
CA LEU A 173 0.70 26.50 3.67
C LEU A 173 1.98 26.93 2.94
N PRO A 174 2.90 27.76 3.48
CA PRO A 174 4.08 28.20 2.74
C PRO A 174 5.15 27.11 2.66
N ALA A 175 5.35 26.35 3.74
CA ALA A 175 6.37 25.31 3.81
C ALA A 175 6.13 24.17 2.80
N ARG A 176 4.87 23.79 2.55
CA ARG A 176 4.57 22.67 1.64
C ARG A 176 4.93 22.98 0.20
N TRP A 177 4.79 24.22 -0.27
CA TRP A 177 5.14 24.60 -1.64
C TRP A 177 6.65 24.87 -1.79
N PHE A 178 7.29 25.42 -0.76
CA PHE A 178 8.72 25.77 -0.76
C PHE A 178 9.66 24.58 -0.48
N ASP A 179 9.28 23.62 0.38
CA ASP A 179 10.06 22.40 0.67
C ASP A 179 10.24 21.51 -0.59
N LEU A 180 9.27 21.56 -1.51
CA LEU A 180 9.24 20.81 -2.78
C LEU A 180 10.33 21.22 -3.78
N HIS A 181 10.77 22.48 -3.74
CA HIS A 181 11.55 23.08 -4.83
C HIS A 181 13.01 23.41 -4.46
N MET A 182 13.45 23.14 -3.23
CA MET A 182 14.72 23.64 -2.70
C MET A 182 15.61 22.56 -2.07
N GLY A 183 15.68 21.38 -2.69
CA GLY A 183 16.41 20.22 -2.18
C GLY A 183 17.73 20.53 -1.44
N ARG A 184 17.66 20.48 -0.10
CA ARG A 184 18.61 19.88 0.86
C ARG A 184 18.23 20.16 2.31
N ASP A 185 18.45 19.13 3.13
CA ASP A 185 18.65 19.06 4.58
C ASP A 185 18.47 20.35 5.41
N GLN A 186 17.25 20.60 5.88
CA GLN A 186 16.96 20.95 7.29
C GLN A 186 15.46 20.87 7.53
N LYS A 187 15.04 19.91 8.38
CA LYS A 187 13.63 19.66 8.73
C LYS A 187 13.05 20.84 9.53
N ILE A 188 12.26 21.69 8.87
CA ILE A 188 11.41 22.71 9.52
C ILE A 188 10.43 22.07 10.53
N SER A 189 10.07 20.80 10.34
CA SER A 189 9.15 20.07 11.21
C SER A 189 9.60 19.97 12.67
N LYS A 190 10.90 20.07 12.99
CA LYS A 190 11.38 20.06 14.39
C LYS A 190 11.24 21.41 15.11
N ILE A 191 11.11 22.52 14.39
CA ILE A 191 11.00 23.86 14.99
C ILE A 191 9.56 24.12 15.48
N LEU A 192 8.57 23.42 14.91
CA LEU A 192 7.15 23.60 15.21
C LEU A 192 6.63 22.75 16.38
N GLU A 193 7.44 21.84 16.94
CA GLU A 193 7.07 21.06 18.14
C GLU A 193 6.91 21.95 19.40
N GLY A 194 7.40 23.19 19.37
CA GLY A 194 7.35 24.13 20.49
C GLY A 194 6.12 25.03 20.56
N THR A 195 5.22 25.03 19.57
CA THR A 195 4.07 25.94 19.56
C THR A 195 2.83 25.24 19.03
N ASN A 196 2.02 24.64 19.91
CA ASN A 196 0.58 24.46 19.69
C ASN A 196 -0.14 24.03 20.99
N GLN A 197 -0.76 25.00 21.66
CA GLN A 197 -1.98 24.76 22.43
C GLN A 197 -3.16 25.32 21.63
N ARG A 198 -3.76 24.46 20.79
CA ARG A 198 -5.19 24.43 20.44
C ARG A 198 -5.41 23.26 19.49
N SER A 199 -6.15 22.26 19.97
CA SER A 199 -6.52 21.08 19.20
C SER A 199 -7.66 21.42 18.22
N PRO A 200 -7.51 21.15 16.91
CA PRO A 200 -8.65 21.08 16.00
C PRO A 200 -9.50 19.83 16.31
N LEU A 201 -10.81 19.94 16.14
CA LEU A 201 -11.76 18.82 16.24
C LEU A 201 -11.40 17.68 15.24
N PRO A 202 -11.67 16.41 15.58
CA PRO A 202 -11.22 15.27 14.80
C PRO A 202 -12.04 15.09 13.52
N THR A 203 -11.49 15.48 12.37
CA THR A 203 -11.91 14.92 11.08
C THR A 203 -11.18 13.59 10.88
N VAL A 204 -11.92 12.48 10.73
CA VAL A 204 -11.34 11.15 10.47
C VAL A 204 -10.44 11.21 9.24
N GLN A 205 -9.16 10.87 9.40
CA GLN A 205 -8.19 10.88 8.31
C GLN A 205 -8.50 9.74 7.31
N PRO A 206 -8.60 10.02 5.98
CA PRO A 206 -8.80 8.96 4.99
C PRO A 206 -7.66 7.92 5.04
N LYS A 207 -7.98 6.65 4.75
CA LYS A 207 -6.99 5.59 4.59
C LYS A 207 -6.26 5.71 3.25
N VAL A 208 -6.99 6.00 2.18
CA VAL A 208 -6.44 6.14 0.81
C VAL A 208 -6.98 7.41 0.15
N SER A 209 -6.09 8.21 -0.45
CA SER A 209 -6.44 9.26 -1.41
C SER A 209 -6.30 8.71 -2.82
N ILE A 210 -7.38 8.73 -3.58
CA ILE A 210 -7.42 8.20 -4.95
C ILE A 210 -7.32 9.38 -5.91
N LEU A 211 -6.25 9.44 -6.70
CA LEU A 211 -6.01 10.50 -7.68
C LEU A 211 -6.54 10.08 -9.04
N VAL A 212 -7.36 10.94 -9.66
CA VAL A 212 -7.95 10.69 -10.98
C VAL A 212 -7.63 11.89 -11.89
N PRO A 213 -6.60 11.81 -12.75
CA PRO A 213 -6.31 12.86 -13.73
C PRO A 213 -7.34 12.81 -14.86
N VAL A 214 -7.93 13.95 -15.23
CA VAL A 214 -8.98 14.05 -16.25
C VAL A 214 -8.65 15.11 -17.29
N PHE A 215 -8.72 14.73 -18.57
CA PHE A 215 -8.65 15.64 -19.70
C PHE A 215 -9.44 15.08 -20.90
N ASN A 216 -10.55 15.71 -21.26
CA ASN A 216 -11.34 15.45 -22.48
C ASN A 216 -11.70 13.97 -22.74
N ASN A 217 -12.27 13.27 -21.75
CA ASN A 217 -12.59 11.85 -21.88
C ASN A 217 -13.95 11.46 -21.26
N ALA A 218 -14.96 12.29 -21.48
CA ALA A 218 -16.32 12.10 -20.98
C ALA A 218 -16.95 10.71 -21.20
N GLU A 219 -16.51 9.97 -22.23
CA GLU A 219 -17.02 8.64 -22.56
C GLU A 219 -16.79 7.62 -21.44
N TYR A 220 -15.67 7.70 -20.72
CA TYR A 220 -15.25 6.68 -19.76
C TYR A 220 -15.47 7.06 -18.29
N LEU A 221 -15.71 8.35 -18.01
CA LEU A 221 -15.78 8.88 -16.65
C LEU A 221 -16.84 8.23 -15.76
N HIS A 222 -17.99 7.83 -16.33
CA HIS A 222 -19.04 7.16 -15.55
C HIS A 222 -18.57 5.82 -14.98
N GLU A 223 -17.87 5.02 -15.78
CA GLU A 223 -17.35 3.71 -15.38
C GLU A 223 -16.18 3.87 -14.40
N CYS A 224 -15.24 4.76 -14.72
CA CYS A 224 -14.10 5.07 -13.86
C CYS A 224 -14.55 5.52 -12.46
N ILE A 225 -15.32 6.61 -12.38
CA ILE A 225 -15.76 7.18 -11.10
C ILE A 225 -16.70 6.21 -10.37
N GLY A 226 -17.59 5.53 -11.10
CA GLY A 226 -18.49 4.52 -10.53
C GLY A 226 -17.72 3.38 -9.84
N SER A 227 -16.67 2.87 -10.47
CA SER A 227 -15.83 1.80 -9.92
C SER A 227 -15.09 2.21 -8.63
N ILE A 228 -14.75 3.50 -8.50
CA ILE A 228 -14.10 4.07 -7.31
C ILE A 228 -15.10 4.27 -6.18
N ILE A 229 -16.28 4.82 -6.46
CA ILE A 229 -17.34 5.05 -5.47
C ILE A 229 -17.80 3.74 -4.83
N ASN A 230 -17.86 2.67 -5.64
CA ASN A 230 -18.32 1.34 -5.25
C ASN A 230 -17.28 0.52 -4.48
N GLN A 231 -16.06 1.03 -4.27
CA GLN A 231 -15.04 0.33 -3.50
C GLN A 231 -15.54 -0.08 -2.11
N THR A 232 -15.20 -1.29 -1.69
CA THR A 232 -15.55 -1.85 -0.36
C THR A 232 -14.90 -1.07 0.78
N LEU A 233 -13.71 -0.48 0.56
CA LEU A 233 -13.09 0.45 1.50
C LEU A 233 -13.81 1.81 1.44
N LYS A 234 -14.52 2.18 2.50
CA LYS A 234 -15.29 3.44 2.54
C LYS A 234 -14.49 4.65 3.04
N ASP A 235 -13.44 4.43 3.83
CA ASP A 235 -12.55 5.47 4.36
C ASP A 235 -11.56 6.00 3.29
N ILE A 236 -12.10 6.48 2.17
CA ILE A 236 -11.34 7.00 1.02
C ILE A 236 -11.72 8.46 0.76
N GLU A 237 -10.79 9.20 0.18
CA GLU A 237 -11.11 10.44 -0.54
C GLU A 237 -10.77 10.28 -2.02
N ILE A 238 -11.52 10.94 -2.88
CA ILE A 238 -11.40 10.86 -4.34
C ILE A 238 -11.05 12.26 -4.84
N ILE A 239 -9.85 12.42 -5.38
CA ILE A 239 -9.34 13.71 -5.86
C ILE A 239 -9.29 13.65 -7.37
N ILE A 240 -10.24 14.33 -8.02
CA ILE A 240 -10.30 14.40 -9.47
C ILE A 240 -9.61 15.69 -9.91
N ILE A 241 -8.57 15.56 -10.73
CA ILE A 241 -7.77 16.68 -11.22
C ILE A 241 -8.12 16.92 -12.69
N ASN A 242 -8.98 17.92 -12.92
CA ASN A 242 -9.36 18.36 -14.26
C ASN A 242 -8.26 19.26 -14.84
N ASP A 243 -7.50 18.73 -15.80
CA ASP A 243 -6.37 19.39 -16.47
C ASP A 243 -6.82 20.30 -17.62
N GLY A 244 -7.83 21.14 -17.35
CA GLY A 244 -8.36 22.09 -18.31
C GLY A 244 -9.19 21.47 -19.42
N SER A 245 -10.04 20.47 -19.11
CA SER A 245 -10.94 19.89 -20.11
C SER A 245 -11.84 20.94 -20.76
N THR A 246 -12.04 20.79 -22.06
CA THR A 246 -12.87 21.63 -22.92
C THR A 246 -14.16 20.93 -23.35
N ASP A 247 -14.31 19.63 -23.06
CA ASP A 247 -15.54 18.89 -23.32
C ASP A 247 -16.60 19.17 -22.23
N GLN A 248 -17.65 19.89 -22.61
CA GLN A 248 -18.72 20.24 -21.67
C GLN A 248 -19.32 19.00 -20.98
N LYS A 249 -19.41 17.89 -21.72
CA LYS A 249 -19.91 16.62 -21.19
C LYS A 249 -19.06 16.10 -20.01
N ALA A 250 -17.73 16.17 -20.04
CA ALA A 250 -16.94 15.75 -18.87
C ALA A 250 -17.14 16.70 -17.71
N LEU A 251 -17.14 18.01 -17.95
CA LEU A 251 -17.36 19.01 -16.90
C LEU A 251 -18.69 18.78 -16.18
N ASP A 252 -19.74 18.45 -16.92
CA ASP A 252 -21.07 18.14 -16.38
C ASP A 252 -21.05 16.84 -15.56
N ILE A 253 -20.38 15.78 -16.06
CA ILE A 253 -20.22 14.51 -15.35
C ILE A 253 -19.47 14.71 -14.03
N LEU A 254 -18.32 15.40 -14.06
CA LEU A 254 -17.51 15.68 -12.88
C LEU A 254 -18.30 16.43 -11.81
N SER A 255 -19.01 17.49 -12.23
CA SER A 255 -19.85 18.29 -11.34
C SER A 255 -20.97 17.44 -10.73
N SER A 256 -21.66 16.62 -11.54
CA SER A 256 -22.73 15.74 -11.09
C SER A 256 -22.27 14.74 -10.02
N TYR A 257 -21.10 14.11 -10.20
CA TYR A 257 -20.55 13.18 -9.20
C TYR A 257 -20.09 13.89 -7.93
N ALA A 258 -19.42 15.03 -8.04
CA ALA A 258 -18.99 15.80 -6.87
C ALA A 258 -20.17 16.31 -6.02
N HIS A 259 -21.32 16.56 -6.63
CA HIS A 259 -22.56 16.86 -5.90
C HIS A 259 -23.18 15.64 -5.21
N LYS A 260 -23.00 14.43 -5.76
CA LYS A 260 -23.63 13.19 -5.25
C LYS A 260 -22.81 12.47 -4.18
N ASP A 261 -21.48 12.56 -4.21
CA ASP A 261 -20.58 11.88 -3.28
C ASP A 261 -19.63 12.87 -2.62
N ASN A 262 -19.80 13.05 -1.31
CA ASN A 262 -19.03 14.01 -0.51
C ASN A 262 -17.55 13.65 -0.33
N ARG A 263 -17.14 12.43 -0.74
CA ARG A 263 -15.73 12.01 -0.74
C ARG A 263 -14.98 12.57 -1.95
N ILE A 264 -15.69 13.09 -2.96
CA ILE A 264 -15.10 13.63 -4.18
C ILE A 264 -14.70 15.10 -3.98
N ARG A 265 -13.45 15.41 -4.32
CA ARG A 265 -12.92 16.77 -4.41
C ARG A 265 -12.41 17.02 -5.83
N LEU A 266 -13.00 18.01 -6.50
CA LEU A 266 -12.58 18.45 -7.82
C LEU A 266 -11.48 19.52 -7.69
N ILE A 267 -10.43 19.39 -8.50
CA ILE A 267 -9.40 20.41 -8.70
C ILE A 267 -9.44 20.80 -10.17
N HIS A 268 -9.94 21.99 -10.47
CA HIS A 268 -9.89 22.56 -11.82
C HIS A 268 -8.63 23.42 -11.96
N LYS A 269 -7.90 23.21 -13.04
CA LYS A 269 -6.71 23.98 -13.39
C LYS A 269 -6.61 24.17 -14.90
N LYS A 270 -5.75 25.09 -15.34
CA LYS A 270 -5.37 25.21 -16.76
C LYS A 270 -4.61 23.95 -17.18
N ASN A 271 -4.67 23.63 -18.48
CA ASN A 271 -3.91 22.51 -19.02
C ASN A 271 -2.40 22.75 -18.85
N THR A 272 -1.76 21.96 -17.99
CA THR A 272 -0.30 22.01 -17.79
C THR A 272 0.35 20.63 -17.93
N GLY A 273 -0.43 19.59 -18.22
CA GLY A 273 0.07 18.24 -18.49
C GLY A 273 -0.08 17.29 -17.30
N TYR A 274 0.09 16.00 -17.61
CA TYR A 274 -0.20 14.88 -16.71
C TYR A 274 0.64 14.96 -15.42
N GLY A 275 1.96 15.16 -15.54
CA GLY A 275 2.85 15.15 -14.38
C GLY A 275 2.52 16.24 -13.35
N HIS A 276 2.26 17.46 -13.81
CA HIS A 276 1.83 18.55 -12.94
C HIS A 276 0.45 18.25 -12.32
N SER A 277 -0.49 17.68 -13.08
CA SER A 277 -1.80 17.28 -12.55
C SER A 277 -1.69 16.22 -11.44
N MET A 278 -0.85 15.22 -11.62
CA MET A 278 -0.56 14.22 -10.59
C MET A 278 0.10 14.84 -9.36
N ASN A 279 1.05 15.75 -9.54
CA ASN A 279 1.68 16.47 -8.43
C ASN A 279 0.68 17.33 -7.66
N CYS A 280 -0.26 18.02 -8.33
CA CYS A 280 -1.37 18.71 -7.66
C CYS A 280 -2.19 17.75 -6.79
N GLY A 281 -2.50 16.56 -7.31
CA GLY A 281 -3.22 15.52 -6.58
C GLY A 281 -2.44 15.02 -5.35
N LEU A 282 -1.15 14.72 -5.51
CA LEU A 282 -0.25 14.30 -4.44
C LEU A 282 -0.18 15.32 -3.30
N LEU A 283 -0.18 16.62 -3.64
CA LEU A 283 -0.16 17.71 -2.66
C LEU A 283 -1.49 17.90 -1.93
N ALA A 284 -2.59 17.70 -2.64
CA ALA A 284 -3.91 17.81 -2.06
C ALA A 284 -4.24 16.64 -1.11
N ALA A 285 -3.62 15.47 -1.32
CA ALA A 285 -3.94 14.22 -0.63
C ALA A 285 -3.79 14.23 0.92
N LYS A 286 -4.86 13.83 1.61
CA LYS A 286 -4.98 13.70 3.07
C LYS A 286 -4.87 12.25 3.57
N GLY A 287 -5.00 11.27 2.68
CA GLY A 287 -4.93 9.83 2.95
C GLY A 287 -3.58 9.34 3.46
N LYS A 288 -3.59 8.24 4.22
CA LYS A 288 -2.35 7.56 4.65
C LYS A 288 -1.58 6.99 3.44
N TYR A 289 -2.31 6.46 2.48
CA TYR A 289 -1.81 5.97 1.20
C TYR A 289 -2.38 6.76 0.03
N ILE A 290 -1.70 6.71 -1.12
CA ILE A 290 -2.09 7.28 -2.40
C ILE A 290 -2.37 6.15 -3.38
N GLY A 291 -3.56 6.15 -3.99
CA GLY A 291 -3.89 5.34 -5.17
C GLY A 291 -4.04 6.23 -6.40
N ILE A 292 -3.89 5.65 -7.59
CA ILE A 292 -4.05 6.34 -8.87
C ILE A 292 -5.02 5.52 -9.73
N VAL A 293 -5.98 6.17 -10.37
CA VAL A 293 -6.86 5.56 -11.38
C VAL A 293 -6.88 6.48 -12.60
N GLU A 294 -6.50 5.94 -13.75
CA GLU A 294 -6.63 6.64 -15.03
C GLU A 294 -8.10 6.78 -15.40
N SER A 295 -8.46 7.93 -15.97
CA SER A 295 -9.86 8.30 -16.17
C SER A 295 -10.57 7.55 -17.31
N ASP A 296 -9.83 6.80 -18.12
CA ASP A 296 -10.34 5.85 -19.12
C ASP A 296 -10.37 4.39 -18.66
N ASP A 297 -9.87 4.11 -17.45
CA ASP A 297 -9.80 2.79 -16.85
C ASP A 297 -10.84 2.62 -15.72
N TYR A 298 -10.97 1.40 -15.20
CA TYR A 298 -11.78 1.13 -14.00
C TYR A 298 -11.12 0.07 -13.09
N ILE A 299 -11.67 -0.12 -11.89
CA ILE A 299 -11.08 -0.99 -10.86
C ILE A 299 -12.10 -1.97 -10.25
N ILE A 300 -11.63 -3.15 -9.84
CA ILE A 300 -12.45 -4.17 -9.16
C ILE A 300 -12.79 -3.72 -7.74
N GLU A 301 -14.01 -4.00 -7.27
CA GLU A 301 -14.65 -3.43 -6.06
C GLU A 301 -13.86 -3.58 -4.74
N ASN A 302 -12.98 -4.58 -4.62
CA ASN A 302 -12.17 -4.82 -3.42
C ASN A 302 -10.71 -4.37 -3.53
N MET A 303 -10.30 -3.76 -4.65
CA MET A 303 -8.91 -3.36 -4.89
C MET A 303 -8.31 -2.58 -3.71
N TYR A 304 -8.88 -1.44 -3.35
CA TYR A 304 -8.26 -0.59 -2.32
C TYR A 304 -8.40 -1.14 -0.91
N ASN A 305 -9.43 -1.93 -0.62
CA ASN A 305 -9.54 -2.62 0.66
C ASN A 305 -8.40 -3.64 0.83
N ASP A 306 -8.25 -4.52 -0.16
CA ASP A 306 -7.29 -5.61 -0.07
C ASP A 306 -5.86 -5.06 -0.10
N LEU A 307 -5.55 -4.11 -1.00
CA LEU A 307 -4.25 -3.43 -1.03
C LEU A 307 -3.94 -2.70 0.27
N TYR A 308 -4.91 -2.01 0.89
CA TYR A 308 -4.72 -1.35 2.18
C TYR A 308 -4.39 -2.36 3.29
N LEU A 309 -5.15 -3.46 3.38
CA LEU A 309 -4.94 -4.50 4.40
C LEU A 309 -3.55 -5.15 4.25
N TYR A 310 -3.13 -5.47 3.03
CA TYR A 310 -1.78 -5.99 2.78
C TYR A 310 -0.71 -4.96 3.13
N ALA A 311 -0.90 -3.70 2.75
CA ALA A 311 0.08 -2.65 3.03
C ALA A 311 0.25 -2.38 4.53
N GLU A 312 -0.83 -2.41 5.29
CA GLU A 312 -0.82 -2.23 6.74
C GLU A 312 -0.23 -3.44 7.47
N LYS A 313 -0.59 -4.66 7.05
CA LYS A 313 -0.09 -5.91 7.64
C LYS A 313 1.44 -5.92 7.70
N ASP A 314 2.09 -5.54 6.60
CA ASP A 314 3.54 -5.59 6.47
C ASP A 314 4.21 -4.21 6.61
N ASN A 315 3.44 -3.14 6.88
CA ASN A 315 3.90 -1.75 6.97
C ASN A 315 4.89 -1.39 5.84
N VAL A 316 4.39 -1.43 4.60
CA VAL A 316 5.19 -1.25 3.38
C VAL A 316 5.17 0.20 2.89
N ASP A 317 6.22 0.59 2.14
CA ASP A 317 6.33 1.87 1.46
C ASP A 317 5.37 1.95 0.27
N PHE A 318 5.21 0.86 -0.46
CA PHE A 318 4.14 0.69 -1.43
C PHE A 318 3.85 -0.80 -1.69
N ILE A 319 2.67 -1.06 -2.26
CA ILE A 319 2.25 -2.39 -2.73
C ILE A 319 1.67 -2.28 -4.13
N LYS A 320 1.91 -3.29 -4.97
CA LYS A 320 1.35 -3.37 -6.33
C LYS A 320 0.76 -4.74 -6.62
N ALA A 321 -0.23 -4.75 -7.49
CA ALA A 321 -0.94 -5.95 -7.92
C ALA A 321 -0.75 -6.25 -9.41
N ASP A 322 -1.05 -7.49 -9.77
CA ASP A 322 -1.36 -7.87 -11.15
C ASP A 322 -2.59 -7.09 -11.67
N PHE A 323 -2.85 -7.18 -12.96
CA PHE A 323 -3.91 -6.41 -13.60
C PHE A 323 -4.45 -7.08 -14.86
N PHE A 324 -5.60 -6.63 -15.31
CA PHE A 324 -6.17 -7.02 -16.59
C PHE A 324 -5.94 -5.91 -17.62
N ARG A 325 -5.76 -6.32 -18.87
CA ARG A 325 -6.02 -5.47 -20.03
C ARG A 325 -7.30 -5.91 -20.67
N PHE A 326 -8.06 -4.96 -21.21
CA PHE A 326 -9.30 -5.29 -21.89
C PHE A 326 -9.57 -4.40 -23.10
N ASP A 327 -10.29 -4.93 -24.07
CA ASP A 327 -10.87 -4.22 -25.19
C ASP A 327 -12.24 -4.83 -25.54
N HIS A 328 -12.96 -4.19 -26.46
CA HIS A 328 -14.20 -4.73 -27.02
C HIS A 328 -13.98 -5.20 -28.45
N ASP A 329 -14.48 -6.39 -28.78
CA ASP A 329 -14.51 -6.88 -30.14
C ASP A 329 -15.47 -6.07 -31.03
N LYS A 330 -15.50 -6.36 -32.34
CA LYS A 330 -16.38 -5.64 -33.29
C LYS A 330 -17.88 -5.80 -32.99
N SER A 331 -18.25 -6.82 -32.22
CA SER A 331 -19.61 -7.10 -31.80
C SER A 331 -19.95 -6.42 -30.46
N GLY A 332 -18.98 -5.75 -29.83
CA GLY A 332 -19.11 -5.11 -28.52
C GLY A 332 -18.89 -6.06 -27.35
N ASN A 333 -18.37 -7.28 -27.57
CA ASN A 333 -18.08 -8.20 -26.47
C ASN A 333 -16.75 -7.86 -25.82
N LEU A 334 -16.73 -7.87 -24.49
CA LEU A 334 -15.53 -7.66 -23.68
C LEU A 334 -14.53 -8.81 -23.89
N GLN A 335 -13.29 -8.47 -24.23
CA GLN A 335 -12.15 -9.38 -24.26
C GLN A 335 -11.17 -8.96 -23.18
N CYS A 336 -10.72 -9.90 -22.37
CA CYS A 336 -9.84 -9.61 -21.24
C CYS A 336 -8.58 -10.46 -21.26
N TYR A 337 -7.52 -9.89 -20.71
CA TYR A 337 -6.18 -10.44 -20.76
C TYR A 337 -5.47 -10.22 -19.42
N LEU A 338 -5.15 -11.31 -18.71
CA LEU A 338 -4.38 -11.27 -17.48
C LEU A 338 -2.93 -10.84 -17.76
N ASN A 339 -2.43 -9.89 -16.99
CA ASN A 339 -1.04 -9.45 -17.01
C ASN A 339 -0.45 -9.60 -15.60
N THR A 340 0.61 -10.40 -15.50
CA THR A 340 1.40 -10.58 -14.29
C THR A 340 2.51 -9.54 -14.20
N LEU A 341 2.81 -9.05 -12.99
CA LEU A 341 4.00 -8.24 -12.73
C LEU A 341 5.31 -9.05 -12.88
N SER A 342 5.25 -10.35 -12.59
CA SER A 342 6.36 -11.29 -12.70
C SER A 342 5.83 -12.70 -13.01
N ASP A 343 6.53 -13.45 -13.85
CA ASP A 343 6.24 -14.88 -14.05
C ASP A 343 6.83 -15.75 -12.93
N ASP A 344 7.70 -15.18 -12.10
CA ASP A 344 8.30 -15.84 -10.94
C ASP A 344 7.49 -15.54 -9.68
N LEU A 345 6.79 -16.57 -9.20
CA LEU A 345 5.94 -16.52 -8.00
C LEU A 345 6.70 -16.16 -6.73
N SER A 346 8.03 -16.32 -6.69
CA SER A 346 8.84 -15.98 -5.52
C SER A 346 8.89 -14.47 -5.23
N TYR A 347 8.47 -13.61 -6.16
CA TYR A 347 8.38 -12.16 -5.94
C TYR A 347 7.05 -11.71 -5.33
N TYR A 348 6.08 -12.62 -5.15
CA TYR A 348 4.76 -12.29 -4.66
C TYR A 348 4.58 -12.59 -3.17
N ASN A 349 3.66 -11.88 -2.54
CA ASN A 349 3.14 -12.11 -1.19
C ASN A 349 4.22 -12.16 -0.09
N ARG A 350 5.35 -11.48 -0.31
CA ARG A 350 6.40 -11.27 0.68
C ARG A 350 6.98 -9.86 0.58
N VAL A 351 7.61 -9.41 1.65
CA VAL A 351 8.31 -8.13 1.69
C VAL A 351 9.64 -8.24 0.93
N LEU A 352 9.86 -7.32 0.00
CA LEU A 352 11.09 -7.18 -0.78
C LEU A 352 11.76 -5.83 -0.51
N ILE A 353 13.07 -5.78 -0.78
CA ILE A 353 13.84 -4.54 -0.86
C ILE A 353 14.25 -4.35 -2.33
N PRO A 354 13.61 -3.45 -3.09
CA PRO A 354 13.81 -3.36 -4.55
C PRO A 354 15.27 -3.22 -5.01
N ILE A 355 16.05 -2.45 -4.26
CA ILE A 355 17.45 -2.17 -4.62
C ILE A 355 18.39 -3.36 -4.41
N GLU A 356 17.96 -4.35 -3.61
CA GLU A 356 18.66 -5.62 -3.40
C GLU A 356 18.16 -6.68 -4.38
N GLU A 357 16.88 -6.61 -4.76
CA GLU A 357 16.23 -7.54 -5.68
C GLU A 357 16.04 -6.93 -7.09
N LYS A 358 17.15 -6.59 -7.76
CA LYS A 358 17.19 -5.79 -9.00
C LYS A 358 16.23 -6.24 -10.12
N LYS A 359 15.79 -7.51 -10.14
CA LYS A 359 14.80 -8.03 -11.09
C LYS A 359 13.49 -7.25 -11.07
N VAL A 360 13.12 -6.62 -9.95
CA VAL A 360 11.88 -5.82 -9.86
C VAL A 360 11.88 -4.60 -10.79
N PHE A 361 13.05 -4.07 -11.16
CA PHE A 361 13.17 -3.00 -12.17
C PHE A 361 12.90 -3.49 -13.60
N SER A 362 12.70 -4.79 -13.79
CA SER A 362 12.30 -5.36 -15.08
C SER A 362 10.79 -5.57 -15.23
N PHE A 363 10.03 -5.47 -14.13
CA PHE A 363 8.58 -5.67 -14.09
C PHE A 363 7.85 -4.65 -14.97
N PRO A 364 6.58 -4.92 -15.34
CA PRO A 364 5.74 -3.95 -16.03
C PRO A 364 5.74 -2.59 -15.34
N MET A 365 6.04 -1.54 -16.12
CA MET A 365 6.00 -0.17 -15.67
C MET A 365 4.54 0.30 -15.68
N ASN A 366 3.97 0.40 -14.48
CA ASN A 366 2.65 0.97 -14.21
C ASN A 366 2.65 1.60 -12.81
N THR A 367 1.93 2.70 -12.65
CA THR A 367 1.79 3.44 -11.38
C THR A 367 0.43 3.20 -10.72
N TRP A 368 -0.53 2.69 -11.47
CA TRP A 368 -1.95 2.58 -11.08
C TRP A 368 -2.35 1.24 -10.46
N THR A 369 -1.51 0.19 -10.51
CA THR A 369 -1.85 -1.12 -9.94
C THR A 369 -1.67 -1.24 -8.43
N GLY A 370 -1.48 -0.13 -7.72
CA GLY A 370 -1.01 -0.17 -6.34
C GLY A 370 -1.38 1.03 -5.50
N ILE A 371 -0.91 1.01 -4.25
CA ILE A 371 -0.97 2.15 -3.34
C ILE A 371 0.40 2.46 -2.74
N TYR A 372 0.67 3.76 -2.57
CA TYR A 372 1.94 4.29 -2.11
C TYR A 372 1.77 5.02 -0.78
N LYS A 373 2.59 4.70 0.22
CA LYS A 373 2.53 5.37 1.51
C LYS A 373 2.88 6.84 1.33
N ARG A 374 1.96 7.74 1.72
CA ARG A 374 2.12 9.18 1.46
C ARG A 374 3.33 9.75 2.18
N SER A 375 3.62 9.31 3.41
CA SER A 375 4.80 9.75 4.15
C SER A 375 6.10 9.37 3.43
N PHE A 376 6.17 8.15 2.87
CA PHE A 376 7.29 7.69 2.07
C PHE A 376 7.53 8.57 0.82
N LEU A 377 6.46 8.88 0.06
CA LEU A 377 6.58 9.77 -1.10
C LEU A 377 7.10 11.16 -0.70
N ARG A 378 6.58 11.73 0.38
CA ARG A 378 6.98 13.06 0.88
C ARG A 378 8.41 13.09 1.40
N GLU A 379 8.78 12.13 2.24
CA GLU A 379 10.11 12.05 2.86
C GLU A 379 11.23 11.89 1.83
N ASN A 380 10.95 11.22 0.71
CA ASN A 380 11.90 11.02 -0.39
C ASN A 380 11.73 12.03 -1.54
N CYS A 381 10.80 12.98 -1.40
CA CYS A 381 10.46 13.98 -2.42
C CYS A 381 10.19 13.35 -3.80
N ILE A 382 9.36 12.29 -3.83
CA ILE A 382 9.03 11.55 -5.05
C ILE A 382 7.85 12.23 -5.74
N PHE A 383 8.08 12.72 -6.96
CA PHE A 383 7.10 13.44 -7.77
C PHE A 383 7.19 13.01 -9.24
N HIS A 384 6.13 13.28 -10.00
CA HIS A 384 6.15 13.14 -11.44
C HIS A 384 6.97 14.28 -12.05
N ASN A 385 7.63 14.01 -13.18
CA ASN A 385 8.24 15.05 -13.98
C ASN A 385 7.15 15.97 -14.55
N GLU A 386 7.34 17.29 -14.57
CA GLU A 386 6.33 18.25 -15.05
C GLU A 386 6.58 18.70 -16.50
N THR A 387 7.17 17.82 -17.31
CA THR A 387 7.31 18.07 -18.75
C THR A 387 5.94 18.32 -19.39
N PRO A 388 5.80 19.30 -20.30
CA PRO A 388 4.51 19.62 -20.89
C PRO A 388 3.83 18.43 -21.60
N GLY A 389 2.49 18.40 -21.50
CA GLY A 389 1.62 17.39 -22.12
C GLY A 389 1.61 16.04 -21.38
N ALA A 390 1.05 14.99 -22.01
CA ALA A 390 1.15 13.62 -21.53
C ALA A 390 2.34 12.93 -22.21
N SER A 391 3.46 12.85 -21.50
CA SER A 391 4.80 12.62 -22.06
C SER A 391 5.60 11.66 -21.18
N PHE A 392 4.99 10.52 -20.81
CA PHE A 392 5.60 9.39 -20.09
C PHE A 392 6.15 9.69 -18.67
N GLN A 393 5.56 10.66 -17.99
CA GLN A 393 6.03 11.12 -16.68
C GLN A 393 5.79 10.11 -15.54
N ASP A 394 5.02 9.06 -15.82
CA ASP A 394 4.81 7.89 -14.99
C ASP A 394 6.10 7.07 -14.80
N ASN A 395 6.99 7.04 -15.81
CA ASN A 395 8.24 6.28 -15.78
C ASN A 395 9.18 6.76 -14.67
N GLY A 396 9.36 8.08 -14.54
CA GLY A 396 10.21 8.66 -13.50
C GLY A 396 9.61 8.49 -12.12
N PHE A 397 8.29 8.66 -11.95
CA PHE A 397 7.64 8.37 -10.67
C PHE A 397 7.85 6.90 -10.27
N TRP A 398 7.56 5.96 -11.18
CA TRP A 398 7.74 4.53 -10.97
C TRP A 398 9.18 4.18 -10.60
N PHE A 399 10.17 4.67 -11.35
CA PHE A 399 11.57 4.36 -11.09
C PHE A 399 12.05 4.92 -9.74
N GLN A 400 11.65 6.14 -9.40
CA GLN A 400 11.94 6.74 -8.10
C GLN A 400 11.39 5.90 -6.94
N THR A 401 10.13 5.45 -7.03
CA THR A 401 9.53 4.64 -5.96
C THR A 401 10.34 3.36 -5.69
N LEU A 402 10.83 2.69 -6.74
CA LEU A 402 11.69 1.51 -6.59
C LEU A 402 13.07 1.87 -6.01
N CYS A 403 13.67 3.00 -6.38
CA CYS A 403 14.99 3.39 -5.87
C CYS A 403 15.01 3.67 -4.37
N PHE A 404 13.95 4.30 -3.85
CA PHE A 404 13.92 4.80 -2.47
C PHE A 404 13.21 3.85 -1.49
N ALA A 405 12.33 2.96 -1.98
CA ALA A 405 11.60 2.05 -1.10
C ALA A 405 12.50 1.01 -0.43
N ARG A 406 12.14 0.67 0.81
CA ARG A 406 12.78 -0.34 1.65
C ARG A 406 11.91 -1.55 1.87
N ARG A 407 10.59 -1.39 1.88
CA ARG A 407 9.64 -2.47 2.08
C ARG A 407 8.56 -2.38 1.02
N VAL A 408 8.53 -3.34 0.11
CA VAL A 408 7.49 -3.42 -0.92
C VAL A 408 6.89 -4.81 -0.94
N VAL A 409 5.63 -4.92 -1.35
CA VAL A 409 4.96 -6.20 -1.60
C VAL A 409 4.38 -6.17 -3.00
N PHE A 410 4.43 -7.31 -3.69
CA PHE A 410 3.67 -7.53 -4.92
C PHE A 410 2.63 -8.62 -4.68
N VAL A 411 1.40 -8.47 -5.18
CA VAL A 411 0.32 -9.46 -5.03
C VAL A 411 -0.16 -9.94 -6.39
N ASN A 412 -0.41 -11.25 -6.50
CA ASN A 412 -0.78 -11.91 -7.75
C ASN A 412 -2.29 -11.91 -8.02
N THR A 413 -3.03 -11.07 -7.29
CA THR A 413 -4.46 -10.86 -7.52
C THR A 413 -4.65 -9.69 -8.49
N PRO A 414 -5.27 -9.90 -9.66
CA PRO A 414 -5.50 -8.84 -10.62
C PRO A 414 -6.69 -7.97 -10.22
N TYR A 415 -6.46 -6.67 -10.00
CA TYR A 415 -7.50 -5.75 -9.52
C TYR A 415 -7.85 -4.62 -10.48
N TYR A 416 -6.91 -4.23 -11.33
CA TYR A 416 -7.05 -3.04 -12.15
C TYR A 416 -7.42 -3.43 -13.59
N MET A 417 -8.40 -2.75 -14.17
CA MET A 417 -8.89 -2.99 -15.53
C MET A 417 -8.36 -1.89 -16.44
N ASN A 418 -7.30 -2.21 -17.19
CA ASN A 418 -6.65 -1.27 -18.07
C ASN A 418 -7.16 -1.38 -19.52
N ARG A 419 -7.79 -0.32 -19.99
CA ARG A 419 -8.48 -0.23 -21.28
C ARG A 419 -7.50 -0.16 -22.46
N ARG A 420 -7.85 -0.81 -23.57
CA ARG A 420 -7.04 -0.88 -24.81
C ARG A 420 -7.77 -0.49 -26.09
N ASP A 421 -9.06 -0.18 -26.00
CA ASP A 421 -9.88 0.29 -27.13
C ASP A 421 -10.06 1.82 -27.19
N ASN A 422 -9.46 2.57 -26.26
CA ASN A 422 -9.46 4.04 -26.30
C ASN A 422 -8.57 4.58 -27.44
N LYS A 423 -9.21 5.06 -28.52
CA LYS A 423 -8.53 5.56 -29.73
C LYS A 423 -7.73 6.85 -29.51
N ASP A 424 -8.14 7.66 -28.53
CA ASP A 424 -7.50 8.95 -28.20
C ASP A 424 -6.35 8.80 -27.18
N SER A 425 -5.98 7.55 -26.86
CA SER A 425 -4.90 7.28 -25.93
C SER A 425 -3.57 7.90 -26.39
N SER A 426 -2.88 8.55 -25.45
CA SER A 426 -1.58 9.19 -25.70
C SER A 426 -0.50 8.20 -26.22
N ILE A 427 -0.69 6.90 -26.02
CA ILE A 427 0.20 5.84 -26.55
C ILE A 427 0.28 5.83 -28.09
N TYR A 428 -0.71 6.40 -28.78
CA TYR A 428 -0.74 6.52 -30.24
C TYR A 428 -0.06 7.78 -30.78
N ASN A 429 0.40 8.69 -29.91
CA ASN A 429 1.13 9.89 -30.34
C ASN A 429 2.57 9.55 -30.74
N LYS A 430 2.91 9.78 -32.02
CA LYS A 430 4.20 9.38 -32.62
C LYS A 430 5.28 10.47 -32.57
N ASP A 431 4.95 11.67 -32.08
CA ASP A 431 5.81 12.86 -32.20
C ASP A 431 6.64 13.13 -30.92
N LYS A 432 6.63 12.19 -29.96
CA LYS A 432 7.20 12.39 -28.60
C LYS A 432 8.42 11.52 -28.28
N ILE A 433 9.23 11.16 -29.28
CA ILE A 433 10.37 10.26 -29.07
C ILE A 433 11.38 10.82 -28.04
N PHE A 434 11.63 12.14 -28.03
CA PHE A 434 12.57 12.79 -27.11
C PHE A 434 12.04 12.98 -25.68
N SER A 435 10.74 12.83 -25.44
CA SER A 435 10.20 12.94 -24.08
C SER A 435 10.80 11.89 -23.13
N MET A 436 11.10 10.70 -23.66
CA MET A 436 11.84 9.67 -22.92
C MET A 436 13.21 10.14 -22.46
N HIS A 437 13.92 10.89 -23.29
CA HIS A 437 15.24 11.36 -22.93
C HIS A 437 15.19 12.29 -21.71
N HIS A 438 14.31 13.28 -21.74
CA HIS A 438 14.11 14.19 -20.61
C HIS A 438 13.64 13.47 -19.34
N GLU A 439 12.87 12.39 -19.46
CA GLU A 439 12.45 11.59 -18.32
C GLU A 439 13.64 10.87 -17.66
N PHE A 440 14.54 10.29 -18.45
CA PHE A 440 15.74 9.65 -17.91
C PHE A 440 16.78 10.67 -17.39
N GLU A 441 16.84 11.87 -17.96
CA GLU A 441 17.62 12.97 -17.38
C GLU A 441 17.08 13.37 -16.00
N PHE A 442 15.76 13.49 -15.85
CA PHE A 442 15.11 13.76 -14.57
C PHE A 442 15.43 12.68 -13.53
N ILE A 443 15.31 11.39 -13.91
CA ILE A 443 15.69 10.26 -13.04
C ILE A 443 17.17 10.33 -12.65
N TYR A 444 18.06 10.59 -13.61
CA TYR A 444 19.51 10.66 -13.36
C TYR A 444 19.87 11.77 -12.38
N ASN A 445 19.28 12.95 -12.54
CA ASN A 445 19.49 14.09 -11.65
C ASN A 445 19.00 13.77 -10.23
N LYS A 446 17.85 13.11 -10.11
CA LYS A 446 17.30 12.68 -8.82
C LYS A 446 18.23 11.70 -8.10
N ILE A 447 18.65 10.61 -8.76
CA ILE A 447 19.52 9.62 -8.11
C ILE A 447 20.93 10.16 -7.86
N SER A 448 21.41 11.10 -8.69
CA SER A 448 22.76 11.68 -8.53
C SER A 448 22.94 12.51 -7.27
N ASN A 449 21.83 12.99 -6.67
CA ASN A 449 21.87 13.63 -5.36
C ASN A 449 22.03 12.64 -4.19
N HIS A 450 22.02 11.33 -4.45
CA HIS A 450 22.13 10.28 -3.44
C HIS A 450 23.20 9.24 -3.84
N ALA A 451 24.46 9.47 -3.45
CA ALA A 451 25.62 8.67 -3.90
C ALA A 451 25.43 7.14 -3.75
N GLU A 452 24.94 6.68 -2.59
CA GLU A 452 24.72 5.25 -2.33
C GLU A 452 23.59 4.66 -3.19
N ILE A 453 22.50 5.40 -3.38
CA ILE A 453 21.37 4.96 -4.20
C ILE A 453 21.79 4.91 -5.65
N LYS A 454 22.48 5.95 -6.15
CA LYS A 454 23.04 5.98 -7.51
C LYS A 454 23.90 4.74 -7.75
N LYS A 455 24.85 4.46 -6.86
CA LYS A 455 25.76 3.31 -7.00
C LYS A 455 25.01 1.99 -7.13
N LYS A 456 23.99 1.77 -6.28
CA LYS A 456 23.24 0.51 -6.27
C LYS A 456 22.23 0.37 -7.43
N ALA A 457 21.66 1.48 -7.89
CA ALA A 457 20.63 1.50 -8.92
C ALA A 457 21.17 1.69 -10.35
N LEU A 458 22.47 1.91 -10.53
CA LEU A 458 23.05 2.28 -11.83
C LEU A 458 22.78 1.24 -12.94
N SER A 459 22.95 -0.05 -12.64
CA SER A 459 22.62 -1.13 -13.57
C SER A 459 21.14 -1.14 -13.95
N ALA A 460 20.26 -0.89 -12.99
CA ALA A 460 18.80 -0.85 -13.19
C ALA A 460 18.37 0.38 -14.00
N TYR A 461 19.00 1.53 -13.74
CA TYR A 461 18.81 2.76 -14.50
C TYR A 461 19.20 2.56 -15.96
N GLN A 462 20.40 2.05 -16.24
CA GLN A 462 20.87 1.82 -17.62
C GLN A 462 19.97 0.82 -18.35
N PHE A 463 19.57 -0.26 -17.69
CA PHE A 463 18.67 -1.25 -18.29
C PHE A 463 17.28 -0.68 -18.60
N SER A 464 16.71 0.08 -17.66
CA SER A 464 15.40 0.72 -17.84
C SER A 464 15.45 1.73 -18.98
N LYS A 465 16.51 2.56 -19.03
CA LYS A 465 16.79 3.52 -20.10
C LYS A 465 16.87 2.85 -21.45
N TYR A 466 17.68 1.79 -21.54
CA TYR A 466 17.82 0.98 -22.75
C TYR A 466 16.47 0.44 -23.25
N LYS A 467 15.69 -0.21 -22.37
CA LYS A 467 14.37 -0.78 -22.75
C LYS A 467 13.41 0.32 -23.23
N ALA A 468 13.34 1.43 -22.50
CA ALA A 468 12.44 2.53 -22.80
C ALA A 468 12.78 3.20 -24.14
N TYR A 469 14.08 3.38 -24.42
CA TYR A 469 14.55 3.94 -25.68
C TYR A 469 14.28 3.01 -26.86
N CYS A 470 14.56 1.70 -26.73
CA CYS A 470 14.19 0.71 -27.74
C CYS A 470 12.68 0.71 -28.00
N SER A 471 11.85 0.77 -26.96
CA SER A 471 10.39 0.86 -27.12
C SER A 471 9.96 2.15 -27.82
N SER A 472 10.64 3.26 -27.59
CA SER A 472 10.30 4.55 -28.19
C SER A 472 10.69 4.61 -29.67
N ILE A 473 11.84 4.04 -30.03
CA ILE A 473 12.23 3.85 -31.44
C ILE A 473 11.17 3.02 -32.18
N ASN A 474 10.67 1.95 -31.56
CA ASN A 474 9.66 1.09 -32.20
C ASN A 474 8.30 1.77 -32.40
N ARG A 475 7.97 2.80 -31.60
CA ARG A 475 6.65 3.48 -31.63
C ARG A 475 6.63 4.78 -32.44
N SER A 476 7.79 5.33 -32.80
CA SER A 476 7.90 6.65 -33.41
C SER A 476 7.94 6.63 -34.94
N ASN A 477 7.71 7.80 -35.57
CA ASN A 477 7.86 7.99 -37.02
C ASN A 477 9.33 7.87 -37.45
N ASN A 478 9.58 7.46 -38.71
CA ASN A 478 10.93 7.19 -39.20
C ASN A 478 11.86 8.41 -39.20
N GLU A 479 11.34 9.60 -39.45
CA GLU A 479 12.14 10.83 -39.57
C GLU A 479 12.89 11.16 -38.27
N SER A 480 12.26 11.00 -37.09
CA SER A 480 12.88 11.32 -35.80
C SER A 480 13.70 10.19 -35.18
N LYS A 481 13.65 8.97 -35.74
CA LYS A 481 14.38 7.81 -35.19
C LYS A 481 15.87 7.96 -35.31
N GLN A 482 16.35 8.46 -36.45
CA GLN A 482 17.79 8.59 -36.71
C GLN A 482 18.44 9.52 -35.69
N ASP A 483 17.87 10.70 -35.47
CA ASP A 483 18.36 11.67 -34.49
C ASP A 483 18.30 11.11 -33.06
N PHE A 484 17.22 10.42 -32.71
CA PHE A 484 17.10 9.82 -31.38
C PHE A 484 18.09 8.67 -31.14
N ILE A 485 18.39 7.86 -32.16
CA ILE A 485 19.41 6.81 -32.06
C ILE A 485 20.81 7.43 -31.88
N ALA A 486 21.08 8.58 -32.49
CA ALA A 486 22.31 9.33 -32.24
C ALA A 486 22.40 9.81 -30.77
N VAL A 487 21.30 10.36 -30.21
CA VAL A 487 21.23 10.72 -28.78
C VAL A 487 21.41 9.50 -27.88
N PHE A 488 20.74 8.38 -28.18
CA PHE A 488 20.89 7.11 -27.49
C PHE A 488 22.38 6.72 -27.42
N SER A 489 23.05 6.68 -28.57
CA SER A 489 24.47 6.33 -28.68
C SER A 489 25.35 7.23 -27.81
N GLN A 490 25.17 8.55 -27.93
CA GLN A 490 25.95 9.55 -27.18
C GLN A 490 25.81 9.39 -25.66
N GLU A 491 24.61 9.16 -25.15
CA GLU A 491 24.37 9.06 -23.70
C GLU A 491 24.98 7.81 -23.07
N PHE A 492 24.98 6.69 -23.79
CA PHE A 492 25.61 5.46 -23.32
C PHE A 492 27.14 5.52 -23.45
N LEU A 493 27.68 6.16 -24.49
CA LEU A 493 29.11 6.46 -24.59
C LEU A 493 29.58 7.40 -23.46
N LEU A 494 28.77 8.41 -23.11
CA LEU A 494 29.05 9.29 -21.98
C LEU A 494 29.03 8.52 -20.66
N SER A 495 28.06 7.63 -20.47
CA SER A 495 27.99 6.75 -19.29
C SER A 495 29.24 5.86 -19.20
N GLN A 496 29.71 5.31 -20.33
CA GLN A 496 30.93 4.52 -20.39
C GLN A 496 32.16 5.35 -20.00
N LYS A 497 32.29 6.56 -20.55
CA LYS A 497 33.39 7.49 -20.25
C LYS A 497 33.43 7.91 -18.77
N LYS A 498 32.26 8.05 -18.13
CA LYS A 498 32.13 8.35 -16.70
C LYS A 498 32.40 7.14 -15.79
N GLY A 499 32.58 5.94 -16.35
CA GLY A 499 32.64 4.71 -15.55
C GLY A 499 31.29 4.31 -14.94
N GLU A 500 30.19 4.81 -15.51
CA GLU A 500 28.82 4.65 -15.02
C GLU A 500 28.00 3.62 -15.83
N LEU A 501 28.62 2.94 -16.80
CA LEU A 501 27.97 1.93 -17.62
C LEU A 501 28.06 0.55 -16.95
N ASP A 502 27.04 0.19 -16.18
CA ASP A 502 26.89 -1.13 -15.57
C ASP A 502 25.88 -1.99 -16.35
N LEU A 503 26.38 -3.03 -17.03
CA LEU A 503 25.60 -3.94 -17.87
C LEU A 503 25.30 -5.29 -17.20
N THR A 504 25.50 -5.42 -15.89
CA THR A 504 25.38 -6.70 -15.17
C THR A 504 24.03 -7.40 -15.33
N ILE A 505 22.93 -6.64 -15.46
CA ILE A 505 21.57 -7.19 -15.62
C ILE A 505 21.08 -7.28 -17.07
N PHE A 506 21.91 -6.88 -18.05
CA PHE A 506 21.57 -6.98 -19.46
C PHE A 506 21.75 -8.41 -19.96
N SER A 507 20.84 -8.88 -20.82
CA SER A 507 21.06 -10.12 -21.56
C SER A 507 22.18 -9.96 -22.59
N GLU A 508 22.81 -11.05 -23.01
CA GLU A 508 23.85 -11.01 -24.06
C GLU A 508 23.34 -10.41 -25.37
N GLY A 509 22.08 -10.68 -25.72
CA GLY A 509 21.42 -10.04 -26.86
C GLY A 509 21.29 -8.52 -26.68
N ALA A 510 20.90 -8.06 -25.49
CA ALA A 510 20.79 -6.62 -25.19
C ALA A 510 22.15 -5.92 -25.22
N LYS A 511 23.20 -6.55 -24.66
CA LYS A 511 24.59 -6.05 -24.71
C LYS A 511 25.08 -5.91 -26.15
N LYS A 512 24.88 -6.95 -26.98
CA LYS A 512 25.26 -6.92 -28.41
C LYS A 512 24.50 -5.83 -29.18
N ASN A 513 23.21 -5.68 -28.93
CA ASN A 513 22.41 -4.65 -29.57
C ASN A 513 22.86 -3.23 -29.15
N LEU A 514 23.07 -3.01 -27.85
CA LEU A 514 23.58 -1.74 -27.33
C LEU A 514 24.97 -1.40 -27.91
N SER A 515 25.86 -2.39 -28.00
CA SER A 515 27.18 -2.21 -28.61
C SER A 515 27.09 -1.77 -30.07
N ARG A 516 26.13 -2.29 -30.86
CA ARG A 516 25.89 -1.82 -32.23
C ARG A 516 25.45 -0.36 -32.27
N ILE A 517 24.49 0.02 -31.43
CA ILE A 517 23.99 1.40 -31.30
C ILE A 517 25.13 2.36 -30.93
N MET A 518 25.98 1.98 -29.97
CA MET A 518 27.11 2.78 -29.51
C MET A 518 28.24 2.91 -30.55
N THR A 519 28.45 1.89 -31.38
CA THR A 519 29.56 1.85 -32.35
C THR A 519 29.21 2.59 -33.64
N ASP A 520 28.02 2.35 -34.19
CA ASP A 520 27.59 2.89 -35.47
C ASP A 520 26.06 3.09 -35.48
N PRO A 521 25.58 4.22 -34.91
CA PRO A 521 24.15 4.50 -34.80
C PRO A 521 23.46 4.65 -36.16
N GLU A 522 24.18 5.15 -37.18
CA GLU A 522 23.65 5.33 -38.53
C GLU A 522 23.41 3.97 -39.20
N LYS A 523 24.40 3.08 -39.17
CA LYS A 523 24.25 1.71 -39.67
C LYS A 523 23.18 0.95 -38.90
N TYR A 524 23.09 1.12 -37.58
CA TYR A 524 22.02 0.52 -36.79
C TYR A 524 20.63 0.93 -37.30
N TYR A 525 20.43 2.23 -37.54
CA TYR A 525 19.19 2.76 -38.08
C TYR A 525 18.86 2.15 -39.45
N LEU A 526 19.83 2.11 -40.37
CA LEU A 526 19.67 1.54 -41.71
C LEU A 526 19.31 0.04 -41.67
N ASP A 527 20.00 -0.73 -40.83
CA ASP A 527 19.87 -2.18 -40.76
C ASP A 527 18.59 -2.63 -40.01
N HIS A 528 18.14 -1.89 -38.99
CA HIS A 528 17.13 -2.38 -38.03
C HIS A 528 15.89 -1.48 -37.88
N CYS A 529 15.94 -0.20 -38.28
CA CYS A 529 14.87 0.76 -37.95
C CYS A 529 14.24 1.45 -39.16
N LYS A 530 14.91 1.44 -40.33
CA LYS A 530 14.44 2.10 -41.56
C LYS A 530 13.11 1.55 -42.06
N ASN A 531 12.89 0.25 -41.90
CA ASN A 531 11.64 -0.39 -42.30
C ASN A 531 10.64 -0.38 -41.13
N PRO A 532 9.38 0.06 -41.36
CA PRO A 532 8.37 0.05 -40.31
C PRO A 532 8.05 -1.39 -39.90
N VAL A 533 8.29 -1.71 -38.64
CA VAL A 533 7.85 -2.99 -38.04
C VAL A 533 6.40 -2.85 -37.61
N LYS A 534 5.55 -3.80 -38.00
CA LYS A 534 4.17 -3.87 -37.51
C LYS A 534 4.21 -4.22 -36.02
N MET A 535 3.92 -3.24 -35.16
CA MET A 535 3.86 -3.43 -33.71
C MET A 535 2.69 -4.35 -33.36
N THR A 536 2.98 -5.48 -32.73
CA THR A 536 2.00 -6.29 -32.00
C THR A 536 2.17 -6.00 -30.51
N TYR A 537 1.10 -5.52 -29.86
CA TYR A 537 1.10 -5.35 -28.41
C TYR A 537 0.78 -6.70 -27.77
N TYR A 538 1.61 -7.12 -26.82
CA TYR A 538 1.25 -8.23 -25.95
C TYR A 538 0.11 -7.77 -25.05
N LEU A 539 -1.10 -8.30 -25.23
CA LEU A 539 -2.27 -7.92 -24.43
C LEU A 539 -2.30 -8.65 -23.08
N GLY A 540 -1.60 -9.77 -22.93
CA GLY A 540 -1.66 -10.63 -21.76
C GLY A 540 -2.11 -12.05 -22.13
N VAL A 541 -2.39 -12.87 -21.13
CA VAL A 541 -3.00 -14.19 -21.30
C VAL A 541 -4.51 -14.00 -21.41
N PRO A 542 -5.18 -14.42 -22.50
CA PRO A 542 -6.63 -14.30 -22.63
C PRO A 542 -7.34 -14.98 -21.46
N VAL A 543 -8.33 -14.29 -20.90
CA VAL A 543 -9.17 -14.77 -19.81
C VAL A 543 -10.62 -14.35 -20.06
N ASP A 544 -11.55 -15.22 -19.68
CA ASP A 544 -12.95 -14.86 -19.64
C ASP A 544 -13.27 -14.25 -18.27
N LEU A 545 -13.67 -12.97 -18.24
CA LEU A 545 -13.99 -12.32 -16.97
C LEU A 545 -15.22 -12.93 -16.29
N GLU A 546 -16.16 -13.50 -17.05
CA GLU A 546 -17.28 -14.24 -16.48
C GLU A 546 -16.81 -15.54 -15.82
N GLN A 547 -15.74 -16.16 -16.33
CA GLN A 547 -15.06 -17.27 -15.64
C GLN A 547 -14.23 -16.81 -14.42
N THR A 548 -13.70 -15.59 -14.44
CA THR A 548 -13.02 -14.98 -13.27
C THR A 548 -13.98 -14.41 -12.22
N LYS A 549 -15.28 -14.26 -12.54
CA LYS A 549 -16.37 -14.19 -11.55
C LYS A 549 -16.56 -15.58 -10.94
N ASN A 550 -15.57 -15.99 -10.16
CA ASN A 550 -15.52 -17.21 -9.37
C ASN A 550 -16.49 -18.33 -9.82
N GLU A 551 -16.24 -18.94 -10.98
CA GLU A 551 -16.97 -20.15 -11.39
C GLU A 551 -16.82 -21.27 -10.36
N CYS A 552 -15.72 -21.26 -9.60
CA CYS A 552 -15.54 -22.15 -8.49
C CYS A 552 -16.42 -21.72 -7.30
N LYS A 553 -17.46 -22.51 -7.02
CA LYS A 553 -18.34 -22.34 -5.85
C LYS A 553 -17.70 -22.87 -4.59
N VAL A 554 -17.01 -24.01 -4.68
CA VAL A 554 -16.39 -24.67 -3.51
C VAL A 554 -14.98 -25.16 -3.82
N SER A 555 -14.01 -24.77 -2.99
CA SER A 555 -12.69 -25.41 -2.92
C SER A 555 -12.70 -26.50 -1.84
N VAL A 556 -12.49 -27.76 -2.23
CA VAL A 556 -12.31 -28.87 -1.29
C VAL A 556 -10.83 -28.99 -0.95
N ILE A 557 -10.49 -28.83 0.32
CA ILE A 557 -9.11 -28.83 0.83
C ILE A 557 -8.80 -30.16 1.48
N ILE A 558 -7.79 -30.85 0.96
CA ILE A 558 -7.38 -32.20 1.41
C ILE A 558 -5.90 -32.18 1.81
N PRO A 559 -5.55 -32.14 3.11
CA PRO A 559 -4.19 -32.37 3.56
C PRO A 559 -3.85 -33.86 3.48
N VAL A 560 -2.68 -34.20 2.92
CA VAL A 560 -2.29 -35.59 2.66
C VAL A 560 -0.93 -35.88 3.28
N TYR A 561 -0.85 -36.91 4.12
CA TYR A 561 0.40 -37.43 4.64
C TYR A 561 0.32 -38.95 4.85
N ASN A 562 0.96 -39.72 3.97
CA ASN A 562 1.01 -41.18 4.03
C ASN A 562 -0.37 -41.88 4.02
N GLU A 563 -1.22 -41.54 3.04
CA GLU A 563 -2.59 -42.03 2.87
C GLU A 563 -2.81 -42.82 1.56
N ALA A 564 -1.78 -43.50 1.05
CA ALA A 564 -1.87 -44.19 -0.24
C ALA A 564 -3.02 -45.23 -0.32
N GLN A 565 -3.47 -45.75 0.82
CA GLN A 565 -4.53 -46.76 0.91
C GLN A 565 -5.95 -46.18 0.78
N THR A 566 -6.15 -44.91 1.14
CA THR A 566 -7.50 -44.31 1.26
C THR A 566 -7.72 -43.13 0.34
N ILE A 567 -6.65 -42.43 -0.05
CA ILE A 567 -6.74 -41.19 -0.85
C ILE A 567 -7.48 -41.38 -2.17
N LYS A 568 -7.38 -42.56 -2.79
CA LYS A 568 -8.11 -42.89 -4.02
C LYS A 568 -9.62 -42.75 -3.83
N GLU A 569 -10.16 -43.37 -2.79
CA GLU A 569 -11.60 -43.33 -2.50
C GLU A 569 -12.05 -41.93 -2.09
N CYS A 570 -11.23 -41.24 -1.28
CA CYS A 570 -11.46 -39.85 -0.89
C CYS A 570 -11.64 -38.94 -2.13
N LEU A 571 -10.73 -39.06 -3.11
CA LEU A 571 -10.81 -38.31 -4.36
C LEU A 571 -11.99 -38.75 -5.24
N ASP A 572 -12.21 -40.06 -5.40
CA ASP A 572 -13.33 -40.57 -6.20
C ASP A 572 -14.68 -40.01 -5.67
N ARG A 573 -14.89 -39.98 -4.36
CA ARG A 573 -16.10 -39.43 -3.71
C ARG A 573 -16.20 -37.92 -3.75
N THR A 574 -15.08 -37.23 -3.83
CA THR A 574 -15.05 -35.77 -3.98
C THR A 574 -15.36 -35.37 -5.41
N LEU A 575 -14.81 -36.08 -6.39
CA LEU A 575 -14.99 -35.78 -7.82
C LEU A 575 -16.34 -36.24 -8.36
N SER A 576 -16.99 -37.23 -7.70
CA SER A 576 -18.35 -37.68 -8.01
C SER A 576 -19.44 -36.69 -7.63
N GLN A 577 -19.16 -35.70 -6.77
CA GLN A 577 -20.14 -34.71 -6.31
C GLN A 577 -20.89 -34.06 -7.48
N ASP A 578 -22.20 -33.86 -7.33
CA ASP A 578 -23.09 -33.29 -8.35
C ASP A 578 -22.76 -31.83 -8.67
N LEU A 579 -22.25 -31.07 -7.69
CA LEU A 579 -21.67 -29.75 -7.88
C LEU A 579 -20.35 -29.88 -8.65
N LYS A 580 -20.36 -29.53 -9.93
CA LYS A 580 -19.17 -29.60 -10.80
C LYS A 580 -18.26 -28.37 -10.73
N ASP A 581 -18.83 -27.25 -10.29
CA ASP A 581 -18.21 -25.95 -10.04
C ASP A 581 -17.30 -25.97 -8.80
N ILE A 582 -16.39 -26.94 -8.74
CA ILE A 582 -15.49 -27.19 -7.62
C ILE A 582 -14.04 -27.27 -8.08
N GLU A 583 -13.14 -26.96 -7.17
CA GLU A 583 -11.73 -27.36 -7.27
C GLU A 583 -11.36 -28.22 -6.06
N VAL A 584 -10.40 -29.12 -6.24
CA VAL A 584 -9.92 -30.03 -5.21
C VAL A 584 -8.43 -29.78 -4.98
N ILE A 585 -8.09 -29.12 -3.88
CA ILE A 585 -6.73 -28.74 -3.54
C ILE A 585 -6.15 -29.77 -2.57
N CYS A 586 -5.24 -30.58 -3.08
CA CYS A 586 -4.50 -31.58 -2.32
C CYS A 586 -3.13 -31.03 -1.93
N VAL A 587 -2.79 -31.07 -0.65
CA VAL A 587 -1.45 -30.66 -0.18
C VAL A 587 -0.73 -31.88 0.39
N ASP A 588 0.21 -32.42 -0.39
CA ASP A 588 1.12 -33.47 0.07
C ASP A 588 2.13 -32.88 1.07
N ASP A 589 1.97 -33.23 2.33
CA ASP A 589 2.80 -32.77 3.45
C ASP A 589 4.04 -33.66 3.62
N GLY A 590 4.70 -33.96 2.51
CA GLY A 590 5.93 -34.75 2.49
C GLY A 590 5.71 -36.24 2.70
N SER A 591 4.73 -36.84 2.03
CA SER A 591 4.50 -38.29 2.11
C SER A 591 5.70 -39.07 1.59
N THR A 592 5.96 -40.20 2.25
CA THR A 592 7.01 -41.18 1.92
C THR A 592 6.47 -42.44 1.25
N ASP A 593 5.16 -42.60 1.20
CA ASP A 593 4.47 -43.68 0.48
C ASP A 593 4.03 -43.23 -0.93
N ASP A 594 3.17 -44.02 -1.57
CA ASP A 594 2.65 -43.75 -2.92
C ASP A 594 1.60 -42.63 -2.99
N SER A 595 1.28 -41.92 -1.89
CA SER A 595 0.24 -40.88 -1.87
C SER A 595 0.46 -39.81 -2.94
N PHE A 596 1.65 -39.22 -2.99
CA PHE A 596 1.98 -38.17 -3.96
C PHE A 596 1.86 -38.66 -5.41
N LYS A 597 2.23 -39.91 -5.67
CA LYS A 597 2.11 -40.55 -6.99
C LYS A 597 0.65 -40.72 -7.39
N ILE A 598 -0.22 -41.09 -6.45
CA ILE A 598 -1.67 -41.19 -6.70
C ILE A 598 -2.24 -39.80 -6.99
N LEU A 599 -1.94 -38.80 -6.16
CA LEU A 599 -2.39 -37.42 -6.35
C LEU A 599 -2.03 -36.87 -7.74
N THR A 600 -0.77 -37.06 -8.16
CA THR A 600 -0.27 -36.60 -9.47
C THR A 600 -1.02 -37.25 -10.63
N LYS A 601 -1.41 -38.54 -10.50
CA LYS A 601 -2.23 -39.21 -11.52
C LYS A 601 -3.62 -38.59 -11.62
N TYR A 602 -4.25 -38.24 -10.50
CA TYR A 602 -5.57 -37.60 -10.51
C TYR A 602 -5.51 -36.20 -11.15
N GLN A 603 -4.49 -35.40 -10.82
CA GLN A 603 -4.27 -34.09 -11.47
C GLN A 603 -4.07 -34.20 -12.99
N GLN A 604 -3.52 -35.31 -13.50
CA GLN A 604 -3.35 -35.51 -14.94
C GLN A 604 -4.64 -35.86 -15.69
N ILE A 605 -5.65 -36.37 -14.99
CA ILE A 605 -6.90 -36.87 -15.62
C ILE A 605 -8.12 -36.01 -15.31
N ASP A 606 -8.05 -35.12 -14.31
CA ASP A 606 -9.13 -34.21 -13.94
C ASP A 606 -8.55 -32.83 -13.56
N ASP A 607 -8.82 -31.84 -14.40
CA ASP A 607 -8.29 -30.48 -14.28
C ASP A 607 -8.76 -29.75 -13.01
N ARG A 608 -9.78 -30.28 -12.32
CA ARG A 608 -10.25 -29.73 -11.04
C ARG A 608 -9.29 -30.07 -9.89
N VAL A 609 -8.40 -31.06 -10.05
CA VAL A 609 -7.48 -31.51 -9.01
C VAL A 609 -6.15 -30.74 -9.09
N ILE A 610 -5.81 -30.05 -8.01
CA ILE A 610 -4.58 -29.25 -7.88
C ILE A 610 -3.74 -29.86 -6.76
N VAL A 611 -2.50 -30.24 -7.06
CA VAL A 611 -1.59 -30.85 -6.09
C VAL A 611 -0.45 -29.90 -5.76
N TYR A 612 -0.33 -29.56 -4.49
CA TYR A 612 0.84 -28.92 -3.92
C TYR A 612 1.67 -29.92 -3.14
N ARG A 613 2.98 -29.67 -3.07
CA ARG A 613 3.90 -30.45 -2.25
C ARG A 613 4.71 -29.55 -1.35
N GLN A 614 4.84 -29.95 -0.09
CA GLN A 614 5.68 -29.28 0.89
C GLN A 614 6.48 -30.28 1.72
N LYS A 615 7.48 -29.78 2.46
CA LYS A 615 8.11 -30.57 3.53
C LYS A 615 7.10 -30.73 4.66
N ASN A 616 7.11 -31.87 5.34
CA ASN A 616 6.21 -32.18 6.45
C ASN A 616 6.27 -31.07 7.52
N LYS A 617 5.13 -30.39 7.69
CA LYS A 617 4.91 -29.32 8.68
C LYS A 617 3.62 -29.55 9.49
N GLY A 618 2.86 -30.59 9.20
CA GLY A 618 1.57 -30.88 9.81
C GLY A 618 0.37 -30.39 8.98
N ALA A 619 -0.80 -30.93 9.33
CA ALA A 619 -2.04 -30.69 8.59
C ALA A 619 -2.55 -29.24 8.68
N GLY A 620 -2.31 -28.54 9.79
CA GLY A 620 -2.70 -27.13 9.95
C GLY A 620 -2.04 -26.22 8.90
N PRO A 621 -0.70 -26.19 8.82
CA PRO A 621 0.02 -25.48 7.77
C PRO A 621 -0.38 -25.89 6.34
N ALA A 622 -0.59 -27.18 6.10
CA ALA A 622 -1.06 -27.68 4.80
C ALA A 622 -2.44 -27.10 4.42
N ARG A 623 -3.40 -27.08 5.36
CA ARG A 623 -4.72 -26.45 5.15
C ARG A 623 -4.60 -24.94 4.92
N ASN A 624 -3.76 -24.24 5.69
CA ASN A 624 -3.56 -22.80 5.52
C ASN A 624 -2.97 -22.44 4.14
N HIS A 625 -2.05 -23.26 3.64
CA HIS A 625 -1.52 -23.12 2.27
C HIS A 625 -2.64 -23.31 1.25
N ALA A 626 -3.49 -24.32 1.41
CA ALA A 626 -4.62 -24.53 0.51
C ALA A 626 -5.66 -23.39 0.58
N ILE A 627 -5.95 -22.84 1.77
CA ILE A 627 -6.87 -21.70 1.92
C ILE A 627 -6.37 -20.48 1.16
N SER A 628 -5.06 -20.23 1.13
CA SER A 628 -4.49 -19.05 0.46
C SER A 628 -4.47 -19.18 -1.07
N SER A 629 -4.45 -20.39 -1.61
CA SER A 629 -4.55 -20.67 -3.04
C SER A 629 -5.98 -20.96 -3.53
N ALA A 630 -6.93 -21.20 -2.61
CA ALA A 630 -8.33 -21.44 -2.92
C ALA A 630 -8.98 -20.27 -3.66
N ARG A 631 -9.69 -20.60 -4.74
CA ARG A 631 -10.51 -19.71 -5.56
C ARG A 631 -11.96 -19.76 -5.14
N GLY A 632 -12.49 -20.93 -4.80
CA GLY A 632 -13.87 -21.21 -4.36
C GLY A 632 -14.52 -20.13 -3.48
N GLU A 633 -15.77 -19.77 -3.74
CA GLU A 633 -16.52 -18.84 -2.88
C GLU A 633 -16.56 -19.34 -1.42
N PHE A 634 -16.73 -20.65 -1.29
CA PHE A 634 -16.62 -21.37 -0.03
C PHE A 634 -15.46 -22.36 -0.05
N VAL A 635 -14.98 -22.73 1.14
CA VAL A 635 -14.04 -23.84 1.36
C VAL A 635 -14.68 -24.93 2.18
N ALA A 636 -14.41 -26.19 1.81
CA ALA A 636 -14.75 -27.38 2.57
C ALA A 636 -13.46 -28.13 2.92
N PHE A 637 -13.41 -28.78 4.09
CA PHE A 637 -12.25 -29.56 4.52
C PHE A 637 -12.59 -31.04 4.52
N LEU A 638 -11.73 -31.85 3.91
CA LEU A 638 -11.86 -33.30 3.91
C LEU A 638 -10.51 -33.93 4.23
N ASP A 639 -10.47 -34.80 5.23
CA ASP A 639 -9.26 -35.53 5.56
C ASP A 639 -9.06 -36.70 4.57
N ALA A 640 -7.82 -36.99 4.20
CA ALA A 640 -7.46 -37.92 3.12
C ALA A 640 -7.84 -39.39 3.35
N ASP A 641 -8.25 -39.74 4.56
CA ASP A 641 -8.79 -41.06 4.96
C ASP A 641 -10.31 -41.09 5.13
N ASP A 642 -10.97 -39.95 4.96
CA ASP A 642 -12.40 -39.77 5.11
C ASP A 642 -13.09 -39.55 3.74
N PHE A 643 -14.43 -39.47 3.75
CA PHE A 643 -15.21 -39.32 2.52
C PHE A 643 -16.58 -38.67 2.74
N TYR A 644 -17.15 -38.10 1.67
CA TYR A 644 -18.54 -37.64 1.63
C TYR A 644 -19.51 -38.84 1.54
N PRO A 645 -20.60 -38.86 2.33
CA PRO A 645 -21.52 -40.00 2.37
C PRO A 645 -22.41 -40.15 1.13
N SER A 646 -22.67 -39.07 0.39
CA SER A 646 -23.46 -39.04 -0.86
C SER A 646 -22.91 -38.01 -1.84
N ASP A 647 -23.38 -38.04 -3.09
CA ASP A 647 -22.88 -37.17 -4.17
C ASP A 647 -23.47 -35.75 -4.15
N ASP A 648 -24.48 -35.47 -3.33
CA ASP A 648 -25.21 -34.18 -3.26
C ASP A 648 -24.79 -33.28 -2.09
N ILE A 649 -23.71 -33.63 -1.38
CA ILE A 649 -23.33 -32.95 -0.14
C ILE A 649 -22.86 -31.52 -0.41
N LEU A 650 -21.96 -31.33 -1.38
CA LEU A 650 -21.42 -30.00 -1.70
C LEU A 650 -22.49 -29.07 -2.28
N SER A 651 -23.33 -29.55 -3.21
CA SER A 651 -24.43 -28.74 -3.77
C SER A 651 -25.44 -28.35 -2.69
N THR A 652 -25.79 -29.28 -1.80
CA THR A 652 -26.72 -29.03 -0.70
C THR A 652 -26.17 -28.00 0.27
N LEU A 653 -24.94 -28.15 0.73
CA LEU A 653 -24.32 -27.20 1.66
C LEU A 653 -24.17 -25.81 1.03
N TYR A 654 -23.73 -25.73 -0.23
CA TYR A 654 -23.57 -24.47 -0.94
C TYR A 654 -24.93 -23.76 -1.09
N ARG A 655 -25.93 -24.45 -1.64
CA ARG A 655 -27.28 -23.89 -1.84
C ARG A 655 -27.88 -23.41 -0.52
N LYS A 656 -27.77 -24.20 0.57
CA LYS A 656 -28.29 -23.81 1.88
C LYS A 656 -27.55 -22.62 2.48
N ALA A 657 -26.24 -22.50 2.26
CA ALA A 657 -25.48 -21.34 2.69
C ALA A 657 -25.96 -20.05 1.99
N ILE A 658 -26.16 -20.11 0.66
CA ILE A 658 -26.63 -18.99 -0.15
C ILE A 658 -28.07 -18.62 0.18
N GLU A 659 -29.00 -19.58 0.18
CA GLU A 659 -30.43 -19.36 0.47
C GLU A 659 -30.66 -18.68 1.82
N ASN A 660 -29.83 -18.99 2.82
CA ASN A 660 -29.95 -18.47 4.18
C ASN A 660 -28.98 -17.31 4.48
N ASN A 661 -28.18 -16.89 3.50
CA ASN A 661 -27.20 -15.81 3.62
C ASN A 661 -26.31 -15.96 4.87
N VAL A 662 -25.62 -17.09 4.98
CA VAL A 662 -24.72 -17.40 6.11
C VAL A 662 -23.27 -17.60 5.66
N HIS A 663 -22.32 -17.22 6.52
CA HIS A 663 -20.90 -17.48 6.27
C HIS A 663 -20.50 -18.94 6.52
N ILE A 664 -21.27 -19.69 7.32
CA ILE A 664 -20.99 -21.09 7.67
C ILE A 664 -22.29 -21.88 7.59
N CYS A 665 -22.24 -23.02 6.89
CA CYS A 665 -23.34 -23.99 6.78
C CYS A 665 -22.80 -25.40 6.99
N GLY A 666 -23.48 -26.26 7.74
CA GLY A 666 -22.98 -27.62 7.97
C GLY A 666 -24.03 -28.63 8.39
N GLY A 667 -23.65 -29.90 8.29
CA GLY A 667 -24.52 -31.04 8.55
C GLY A 667 -24.12 -31.88 9.75
N SER A 668 -24.79 -33.02 9.87
CA SER A 668 -24.49 -34.05 10.86
C SER A 668 -23.20 -34.80 10.53
N PHE A 669 -22.50 -35.22 11.57
CA PHE A 669 -21.31 -36.05 11.48
C PHE A 669 -21.67 -37.52 11.63
N SER A 670 -20.92 -38.39 10.94
CA SER A 670 -20.99 -39.84 11.11
C SER A 670 -19.60 -40.45 11.24
N ARG A 671 -19.53 -41.63 11.86
CA ARG A 671 -18.30 -42.42 11.98
C ARG A 671 -18.50 -43.80 11.39
N LEU A 672 -17.62 -44.23 10.50
CA LEU A 672 -17.51 -45.61 10.04
C LEU A 672 -16.64 -46.41 11.02
N ASN A 673 -17.21 -47.46 11.61
CA ASN A 673 -16.53 -48.38 12.51
C ASN A 673 -16.85 -49.82 12.10
N ASN A 674 -15.84 -50.61 11.71
CA ASN A 674 -15.99 -51.99 11.24
C ASN A 674 -17.08 -52.17 10.15
N GLY A 675 -17.16 -51.22 9.20
CA GLY A 675 -18.15 -51.25 8.13
C GLY A 675 -19.55 -50.76 8.51
N GLN A 676 -19.79 -50.42 9.78
CA GLN A 676 -21.07 -49.86 10.23
C GLN A 676 -20.97 -48.34 10.45
N ILE A 677 -21.99 -47.61 9.98
CA ILE A 677 -22.10 -46.16 10.16
C ILE A 677 -22.77 -45.86 11.51
N GLN A 678 -22.09 -45.10 12.35
CA GLN A 678 -22.60 -44.57 13.61
C GLN A 678 -22.99 -43.09 13.44
N THR A 679 -24.21 -42.74 13.85
CA THR A 679 -24.74 -41.36 13.87
C THR A 679 -25.30 -40.96 15.24
N THR A 680 -25.23 -41.84 16.24
CA THR A 680 -25.73 -41.57 17.59
C THR A 680 -24.56 -41.34 18.54
N TYR A 681 -24.64 -40.24 19.29
CA TYR A 681 -23.63 -39.78 20.23
C TYR A 681 -24.30 -39.32 21.54
N THR A 682 -23.59 -39.43 22.66
CA THR A 682 -24.10 -39.09 24.00
C THR A 682 -23.27 -37.96 24.63
N GLY A 683 -23.81 -37.34 25.68
CA GLY A 683 -23.15 -36.21 26.35
C GLY A 683 -22.92 -35.03 25.41
N THR A 684 -21.81 -34.33 25.58
CA THR A 684 -21.40 -33.20 24.73
C THR A 684 -21.30 -33.59 23.25
N TYR A 685 -20.87 -34.82 22.95
CA TYR A 685 -20.75 -35.31 21.59
C TYR A 685 -22.09 -35.49 20.88
N SER A 686 -23.24 -35.42 21.58
CA SER A 686 -24.56 -35.37 20.94
C SER A 686 -24.71 -34.19 19.96
N LEU A 687 -23.88 -33.15 20.11
CA LEU A 687 -23.82 -31.99 19.23
C LEU A 687 -23.17 -32.27 17.86
N TYR A 688 -22.64 -33.48 17.63
CA TYR A 688 -22.18 -33.92 16.31
C TYR A 688 -23.31 -34.04 15.28
N THR A 689 -24.56 -34.22 15.72
CA THR A 689 -25.70 -34.36 14.83
C THR A 689 -26.76 -33.29 15.07
N PHE A 690 -27.42 -32.89 13.98
CA PHE A 690 -28.50 -31.93 14.02
C PHE A 690 -29.83 -32.64 13.83
N LYS A 691 -30.86 -32.24 14.60
CA LYS A 691 -32.20 -32.85 14.54
C LYS A 691 -33.14 -32.15 13.56
N LYS A 692 -32.87 -30.88 13.25
CA LYS A 692 -33.69 -30.05 12.38
C LYS A 692 -32.82 -29.08 11.61
N GLU A 693 -33.35 -28.61 10.48
CA GLU A 693 -32.76 -27.54 9.71
C GLU A 693 -33.11 -26.19 10.36
N CYS A 694 -32.10 -25.39 10.71
CA CYS A 694 -32.32 -24.07 11.32
C CYS A 694 -31.03 -23.25 11.37
N LEU A 695 -31.21 -21.94 11.60
CA LEU A 695 -30.15 -21.04 12.01
C LEU A 695 -29.85 -21.24 13.50
N ILE A 696 -28.59 -21.46 13.85
CA ILE A 696 -28.14 -21.67 15.23
C ILE A 696 -27.16 -20.57 15.62
N GLU A 697 -27.37 -19.92 16.76
CA GLU A 697 -26.38 -19.03 17.36
C GLU A 697 -25.28 -19.83 18.07
N TYR A 698 -24.02 -19.50 17.81
CA TYR A 698 -22.90 -20.23 18.40
C TYR A 698 -22.85 -20.12 19.92
N LYS A 699 -23.34 -19.00 20.47
CA LYS A 699 -23.46 -18.79 21.93
C LYS A 699 -24.33 -19.86 22.60
N ASP A 700 -25.22 -20.51 21.87
CA ASP A 700 -26.10 -21.57 22.39
C ASP A 700 -25.58 -22.98 22.02
N TYR A 701 -24.76 -23.07 20.97
CA TYR A 701 -24.18 -24.32 20.47
C TYR A 701 -22.88 -24.72 21.19
N GLN A 702 -21.91 -23.80 21.26
CA GLN A 702 -20.66 -23.88 22.04
C GLN A 702 -19.82 -25.18 21.91
N PHE A 703 -19.96 -25.93 20.81
CA PHE A 703 -19.14 -27.11 20.52
C PHE A 703 -17.90 -26.74 19.71
N ASP A 704 -16.81 -27.49 19.87
CA ASP A 704 -15.50 -27.17 19.31
C ASP A 704 -14.94 -28.25 18.36
N TYR A 705 -15.69 -29.34 18.13
CA TYR A 705 -15.28 -30.40 17.21
C TYR A 705 -16.11 -30.51 15.93
N GLY A 706 -15.54 -31.26 14.98
CA GLY A 706 -16.16 -31.70 13.73
C GLY A 706 -16.27 -30.59 12.70
N TYR A 707 -15.23 -29.76 12.60
CA TYR A 707 -15.13 -28.65 11.65
C TYR A 707 -15.24 -29.11 10.19
N GLN A 708 -14.89 -30.36 9.88
CA GLN A 708 -14.91 -30.89 8.50
C GLN A 708 -16.31 -30.98 7.89
N ARG A 709 -17.36 -31.09 8.72
CA ARG A 709 -18.74 -31.25 8.24
C ARG A 709 -19.42 -29.95 7.80
N PHE A 710 -18.67 -28.86 7.80
CA PHE A 710 -19.12 -27.51 7.46
C PHE A 710 -18.44 -26.98 6.19
N LEU A 711 -19.18 -26.12 5.53
CA LEU A 711 -18.76 -25.26 4.44
C LEU A 711 -18.56 -23.84 4.99
N TYR A 712 -17.44 -23.20 4.65
CA TYR A 712 -17.03 -21.89 5.19
C TYR A 712 -16.83 -20.88 4.06
N ASN A 713 -17.41 -19.69 4.17
CA ASN A 713 -17.18 -18.64 3.19
C ASN A 713 -15.70 -18.19 3.22
N ARG A 714 -15.01 -18.30 2.09
CA ARG A 714 -13.57 -18.09 2.00
C ARG A 714 -13.18 -16.66 2.32
N LYS A 715 -13.93 -15.70 1.77
CA LYS A 715 -13.71 -14.26 2.01
C LYS A 715 -13.88 -13.94 3.49
N PHE A 716 -14.91 -14.47 4.13
CA PHE A 716 -15.14 -14.32 5.57
C PHE A 716 -13.97 -14.85 6.41
N LEU A 717 -13.43 -16.03 6.10
CA LEU A 717 -12.26 -16.56 6.82
C LEU A 717 -11.05 -15.62 6.68
N ARG A 718 -10.81 -15.12 5.46
CA ARG A 718 -9.70 -14.21 5.15
C ARG A 718 -9.84 -12.85 5.87
N ASP A 719 -11.01 -12.23 5.77
CA ASP A 719 -11.28 -10.91 6.33
C ASP A 719 -11.17 -10.90 7.87
N ASN A 720 -11.42 -12.04 8.52
CA ASN A 720 -11.33 -12.21 9.97
C ASN A 720 -10.01 -12.86 10.42
N ASN A 721 -9.05 -13.08 9.50
CA ASN A 721 -7.77 -13.74 9.78
C ASN A 721 -7.91 -15.08 10.52
N ILE A 722 -8.89 -15.89 10.11
CA ILE A 722 -9.16 -17.19 10.70
C ILE A 722 -8.30 -18.24 9.98
N VAL A 723 -7.27 -18.72 10.68
CA VAL A 723 -6.31 -19.71 10.19
C VAL A 723 -6.12 -20.84 11.21
N PHE A 724 -5.70 -22.01 10.75
CA PHE A 724 -5.29 -23.08 11.67
C PHE A 724 -3.99 -22.67 12.39
N PRO A 725 -3.88 -22.87 13.71
CA PRO A 725 -2.62 -22.67 14.40
C PRO A 725 -1.58 -23.72 13.95
N ASP A 726 -0.30 -23.38 14.09
CA ASP A 726 0.83 -24.25 13.74
C ASP A 726 1.06 -25.33 14.81
N TYR A 727 0.02 -26.10 15.12
CA TYR A 727 0.06 -27.20 16.08
C TYR A 727 0.06 -28.53 15.34
N LEU A 728 0.94 -29.44 15.77
CA LEU A 728 1.01 -30.79 15.22
C LEU A 728 -0.24 -31.61 15.53
N ARG A 729 -0.96 -31.27 16.61
CA ARG A 729 -2.21 -31.89 17.03
C ARG A 729 -3.13 -30.85 17.66
N PHE A 730 -4.44 -31.05 17.54
CA PHE A 730 -5.46 -30.15 18.14
C PHE A 730 -5.47 -28.73 17.56
N GLN A 731 -5.04 -28.57 16.30
CA GLN A 731 -5.17 -27.31 15.56
C GLN A 731 -6.61 -27.02 15.11
N ASP A 732 -7.45 -28.06 15.06
CA ASP A 732 -8.82 -28.03 14.56
C ASP A 732 -9.79 -27.26 15.46
N PRO A 733 -9.88 -27.49 16.80
CA PRO A 733 -10.80 -26.74 17.64
C PRO A 733 -10.51 -25.23 17.67
N PRO A 734 -9.25 -24.76 17.81
CA PRO A 734 -8.98 -23.32 17.79
C PRO A 734 -9.41 -22.63 16.49
N PHE A 735 -9.23 -23.27 15.32
CA PHE A 735 -9.75 -22.75 14.06
C PHE A 735 -11.28 -22.68 14.07
N PHE A 736 -11.92 -23.78 14.44
CA PHE A 736 -13.36 -23.93 14.36
C PHE A 736 -14.10 -22.96 15.28
N VAL A 737 -13.66 -22.85 16.53
CA VAL A 737 -14.23 -21.94 17.52
C VAL A 737 -14.07 -20.48 17.07
N LYS A 738 -12.89 -20.09 16.56
CA LYS A 738 -12.67 -18.74 16.03
C LYS A 738 -13.62 -18.44 14.87
N ALA A 739 -13.80 -19.39 13.94
CA ALA A 739 -14.73 -19.25 12.83
C ALA A 739 -16.17 -19.06 13.31
N MET A 740 -16.61 -19.90 14.25
CA MET A 740 -17.98 -19.88 14.74
C MET A 740 -18.31 -18.62 15.56
N ILE A 741 -17.37 -18.15 16.40
CA ILE A 741 -17.54 -16.89 17.14
C ILE A 741 -17.63 -15.70 16.19
N ALA A 742 -16.73 -15.62 15.20
CA ALA A 742 -16.75 -14.56 14.21
C ALA A 742 -18.04 -14.56 13.37
N ALA A 743 -18.55 -15.75 13.02
CA ALA A 743 -19.80 -15.88 12.27
C ALA A 743 -21.03 -15.54 13.13
N LYS A 744 -20.95 -15.68 14.45
CA LYS A 744 -22.02 -15.58 15.47
C LYS A 744 -23.14 -16.62 15.33
N LYS A 745 -23.54 -16.92 14.09
CA LYS A 745 -24.58 -17.85 13.72
C LYS A 745 -24.16 -18.66 12.49
N PHE A 746 -24.63 -19.90 12.40
CA PHE A 746 -24.43 -20.77 11.26
C PHE A 746 -25.73 -21.49 10.92
N TYR A 747 -25.83 -21.99 9.69
CA TYR A 747 -26.99 -22.77 9.28
C TYR A 747 -26.70 -24.27 9.42
N SER A 748 -27.57 -24.99 10.13
CA SER A 748 -27.43 -26.43 10.36
C SER A 748 -28.44 -27.21 9.55
N ILE A 749 -28.04 -28.34 8.97
CA ILE A 749 -28.93 -29.31 8.33
C ILE A 749 -28.81 -30.70 9.00
N PRO A 750 -29.91 -31.47 9.13
CA PRO A 750 -29.85 -32.78 9.79
C PRO A 750 -29.13 -33.86 8.95
N LEU A 751 -28.99 -33.63 7.65
CA LEU A 751 -28.29 -34.50 6.70
C LEU A 751 -26.86 -34.80 7.18
N VAL A 752 -26.43 -36.06 7.09
CA VAL A 752 -25.03 -36.43 7.33
C VAL A 752 -24.17 -35.92 6.19
N THR A 753 -23.21 -35.05 6.48
CA THR A 753 -22.36 -34.41 5.47
C THR A 753 -20.90 -34.86 5.52
N TYR A 754 -20.53 -35.65 6.53
CA TYR A 754 -19.16 -36.13 6.70
C TYR A 754 -19.14 -37.54 7.29
N CYS A 755 -18.30 -38.41 6.72
CA CYS A 755 -18.08 -39.75 7.24
C CYS A 755 -16.61 -39.94 7.65
N TYR A 756 -16.39 -40.01 8.96
CA TYR A 756 -15.08 -40.22 9.56
C TYR A 756 -14.74 -41.72 9.62
N ARG A 757 -13.60 -42.12 9.07
CA ARG A 757 -13.10 -43.48 9.07
C ARG A 757 -12.21 -43.74 10.27
N LYS A 758 -12.67 -44.55 11.21
CA LYS A 758 -11.84 -44.91 12.36
C LYS A 758 -10.71 -45.85 11.93
N ARG A 759 -9.44 -45.42 12.10
CA ARG A 759 -8.27 -46.27 11.83
C ARG A 759 -8.02 -47.31 12.92
N SER A 760 -7.37 -48.40 12.53
CA SER A 760 -6.81 -49.41 13.43
C SER A 760 -5.48 -48.99 14.07
N ASN A 761 -4.72 -48.10 13.42
CA ASN A 761 -3.42 -47.65 13.91
C ASN A 761 -3.56 -46.66 15.07
N LYS A 762 -2.86 -46.94 16.18
CA LYS A 762 -2.78 -46.03 17.33
C LYS A 762 -1.91 -44.83 17.00
N ILE A 763 -2.33 -43.64 17.45
CA ILE A 763 -1.55 -42.41 17.34
C ILE A 763 -0.24 -42.59 18.12
N LYS A 764 0.90 -42.33 17.47
CA LYS A 764 2.18 -42.18 18.17
C LYS A 764 2.25 -40.80 18.82
N TRP A 765 2.11 -40.78 20.14
CA TRP A 765 2.25 -39.59 20.97
C TRP A 765 3.72 -39.23 21.18
N THR A 766 4.01 -37.94 21.11
CA THR A 766 5.31 -37.34 21.40
C THR A 766 5.06 -36.14 22.32
N ASP A 767 6.09 -35.73 23.06
CA ASP A 767 5.97 -34.56 23.95
C ASP A 767 5.54 -33.30 23.19
N GLU A 768 6.03 -33.09 21.96
CA GLU A 768 5.59 -31.99 21.10
C GLU A 768 4.08 -32.01 20.82
N LYS A 769 3.53 -33.17 20.44
CA LYS A 769 2.10 -33.32 20.17
C LYS A 769 1.27 -33.10 21.43
N ILE A 770 1.72 -33.62 22.57
CA ILE A 770 1.03 -33.48 23.86
C ILE A 770 1.04 -32.01 24.30
N ASN A 771 2.19 -31.34 24.20
CA ASN A 771 2.34 -29.92 24.47
C ASN A 771 1.41 -29.07 23.58
N ASP A 772 1.28 -29.42 22.31
CA ASP A 772 0.37 -28.75 21.38
C ASP A 772 -1.12 -28.99 21.70
N VAL A 773 -1.50 -30.19 22.17
CA VAL A 773 -2.86 -30.43 22.69
C VAL A 773 -3.16 -29.51 23.87
N VAL A 774 -2.25 -29.43 24.86
CA VAL A 774 -2.45 -28.56 26.04
C VAL A 774 -2.51 -27.09 25.62
N ARG A 775 -1.66 -26.66 24.69
CA ARG A 775 -1.68 -25.30 24.15
C ARG A 775 -3.01 -24.98 23.46
N GLY A 776 -3.51 -25.88 22.63
CA GLY A 776 -4.81 -25.72 21.97
C GLY A 776 -5.98 -25.67 22.95
N CYS A 777 -5.97 -26.50 24.00
CA CYS A 777 -6.97 -26.41 25.08
C CYS A 777 -6.89 -25.06 25.82
N ALA A 778 -5.68 -24.57 26.11
CA ALA A 778 -5.48 -23.27 26.74
C ALA A 778 -6.00 -22.12 25.88
N ASP A 779 -5.79 -22.18 24.56
CA ASP A 779 -6.37 -21.24 23.60
C ASP A 779 -7.91 -21.24 23.67
N ILE A 780 -8.56 -22.41 23.71
CA ILE A 780 -10.02 -22.49 23.85
C ILE A 780 -10.49 -21.97 25.23
N LEU A 781 -9.77 -22.25 26.31
CA LEU A 781 -10.09 -21.70 27.64
C LEU A 781 -10.05 -20.17 27.65
N LYS A 782 -9.03 -19.58 27.04
CA LYS A 782 -8.91 -18.13 26.89
C LYS A 782 -10.05 -17.57 26.04
N ILE A 783 -10.31 -18.16 24.88
CA ILE A 783 -11.38 -17.71 23.97
C ILE A 783 -12.75 -17.80 24.65
N SER A 784 -13.04 -18.91 25.32
CA SER A 784 -14.32 -19.12 26.01
C SER A 784 -14.51 -18.17 27.19
N ARG A 785 -13.45 -17.89 27.95
CA ARG A 785 -13.49 -16.87 29.02
C ARG A 785 -13.78 -15.48 28.45
N ASP A 786 -13.00 -15.05 27.48
CA ASP A 786 -13.07 -13.71 26.92
C ASP A 786 -14.44 -13.45 26.22
N ASN A 787 -15.16 -14.51 25.82
CA ASN A 787 -16.50 -14.45 25.22
C ASN A 787 -17.63 -14.93 26.15
N SER A 788 -17.35 -15.24 27.43
CA SER A 788 -18.33 -15.74 28.41
C SER A 788 -19.10 -17.02 27.98
N LEU A 789 -18.43 -17.92 27.26
CA LEU A 789 -18.98 -19.18 26.73
C LEU A 789 -18.78 -20.33 27.72
N TYR A 790 -19.73 -20.50 28.64
CA TYR A 790 -19.59 -21.41 29.78
C TYR A 790 -19.57 -22.91 29.42
N LEU A 791 -20.30 -23.36 28.39
CA LEU A 791 -20.25 -24.76 27.93
C LEU A 791 -18.91 -25.05 27.25
N LEU A 792 -18.46 -24.15 26.37
CA LEU A 792 -17.16 -24.27 25.71
C LEU A 792 -16.01 -24.29 26.73
N HIS A 793 -16.10 -23.44 27.76
CA HIS A 793 -15.11 -23.40 28.85
C HIS A 793 -15.03 -24.73 29.59
N ARG A 794 -16.19 -25.34 29.88
CA ARG A 794 -16.28 -26.68 30.48
C ARG A 794 -15.66 -27.74 29.57
N ILE A 795 -15.98 -27.73 28.27
CA ILE A 795 -15.46 -28.70 27.29
C ILE A 795 -13.93 -28.66 27.24
N ALA A 796 -13.33 -27.47 27.20
CA ALA A 796 -11.87 -27.34 27.21
C ALA A 796 -11.21 -27.86 28.50
N VAL A 797 -11.87 -27.70 29.66
CA VAL A 797 -11.43 -28.34 30.92
C VAL A 797 -11.58 -29.87 30.85
N GLU A 798 -12.67 -30.38 30.30
CA GLU A 798 -12.90 -31.82 30.13
C GLU A 798 -11.87 -32.45 29.18
N HIS A 799 -11.45 -31.75 28.12
CA HIS A 799 -10.35 -32.22 27.27
C HIS A 799 -9.06 -32.48 28.06
N LEU A 800 -8.69 -31.56 28.96
CA LEU A 800 -7.49 -31.69 29.80
C LEU A 800 -7.66 -32.72 30.93
N ALA A 801 -8.86 -32.84 31.48
CA ALA A 801 -9.13 -33.62 32.69
C ALA A 801 -9.67 -35.03 32.42
N VAL A 802 -10.17 -35.29 31.22
CA VAL A 802 -10.83 -36.53 30.81
C VAL A 802 -10.23 -37.03 29.50
N ASP A 803 -10.41 -36.31 28.39
CA ASP A 803 -10.12 -36.87 27.05
C ASP A 803 -8.64 -37.15 26.81
N PHE A 804 -7.76 -36.25 27.26
CA PHE A 804 -6.31 -36.35 27.11
C PHE A 804 -5.59 -36.56 28.43
N TYR A 805 -6.32 -36.84 29.51
CA TYR A 805 -5.73 -36.94 30.84
C TYR A 805 -4.61 -37.98 30.90
N ASP A 806 -4.85 -39.20 30.39
CA ASP A 806 -3.89 -40.30 30.51
C ASP A 806 -2.57 -39.99 29.80
N ILE A 807 -2.63 -39.46 28.57
CA ILE A 807 -1.43 -39.13 27.80
C ILE A 807 -0.67 -37.93 28.39
N ILE A 808 -1.39 -36.93 28.92
CA ILE A 808 -0.77 -35.79 29.60
C ILE A 808 -0.09 -36.28 30.86
N PHE A 809 -0.78 -37.12 31.63
CA PHE A 809 -0.30 -37.69 32.88
C PHE A 809 0.99 -38.48 32.68
N GLU A 810 1.03 -39.38 31.71
CA GLU A 810 2.21 -40.20 31.39
C GLU A 810 3.41 -39.35 30.95
N SER A 811 3.18 -38.16 30.37
CA SER A 811 4.24 -37.24 29.93
C SER A 811 4.70 -36.22 30.98
N ILE A 812 4.12 -36.20 32.19
CA ILE A 812 4.60 -35.34 33.28
C ILE A 812 5.90 -35.93 33.86
N ASN A 813 7.04 -35.36 33.46
CA ASN A 813 8.35 -35.75 33.96
C ASN A 813 9.35 -34.57 33.89
N ARG A 814 10.58 -34.77 34.40
CA ARG A 814 11.63 -33.73 34.47
C ARG A 814 12.18 -33.31 33.10
N GLU A 815 11.97 -34.12 32.06
CA GLU A 815 12.48 -33.87 30.71
C GLU A 815 11.51 -33.00 29.88
N ASN A 816 10.23 -32.94 30.27
CA ASN A 816 9.19 -32.13 29.63
C ASN A 816 8.66 -31.02 30.55
N ILE A 817 9.54 -30.14 31.04
CA ILE A 817 9.18 -28.98 31.89
C ILE A 817 8.14 -28.08 31.22
N LYS A 818 8.23 -27.94 29.89
CA LYS A 818 7.31 -27.13 29.08
C LYS A 818 5.85 -27.56 29.22
N LEU A 819 5.58 -28.86 29.41
CA LEU A 819 4.23 -29.34 29.68
C LEU A 819 3.66 -28.76 30.97
N ILE A 820 4.48 -28.67 32.02
CA ILE A 820 4.07 -28.13 33.32
C ILE A 820 3.76 -26.63 33.20
N GLU A 821 4.61 -25.87 32.51
CA GLU A 821 4.38 -24.44 32.23
C GLU A 821 3.07 -24.21 31.46
N LEU A 822 2.80 -25.04 30.46
CA LEU A 822 1.57 -24.98 29.67
C LEU A 822 0.34 -25.34 30.51
N LEU A 823 0.43 -26.35 31.38
CA LEU A 823 -0.64 -26.73 32.28
C LEU A 823 -0.96 -25.61 33.29
N ILE A 824 0.06 -24.96 33.86
CA ILE A 824 -0.11 -23.78 34.74
C ILE A 824 -0.81 -22.67 33.97
N SER A 825 -0.30 -22.33 32.78
CA SER A 825 -0.88 -21.29 31.92
C SER A 825 -2.34 -21.59 31.56
N ALA A 826 -2.66 -22.85 31.25
CA ALA A 826 -4.02 -23.30 30.99
C ALA A 826 -4.91 -23.14 32.23
N ASN A 827 -4.39 -23.41 33.42
CA ASN A 827 -5.13 -23.28 34.67
C ASN A 827 -5.39 -21.81 35.05
N ASP A 828 -4.43 -20.92 34.80
CA ASP A 828 -4.53 -19.49 35.12
C ASP A 828 -5.64 -18.77 34.34
N VAL A 829 -6.03 -19.31 33.18
CA VAL A 829 -7.15 -18.76 32.38
C VAL A 829 -8.51 -19.38 32.73
N ILE A 830 -8.58 -20.29 33.69
CA ILE A 830 -9.86 -20.91 34.09
C ILE A 830 -10.70 -19.94 34.90
N ALA A 831 -11.91 -19.69 34.40
CA ALA A 831 -12.95 -18.91 35.04
C ALA A 831 -13.87 -19.83 35.84
N SER A 832 -13.74 -19.80 37.17
CA SER A 832 -14.51 -20.66 38.08
C SER A 832 -16.01 -20.40 37.99
N GLU A 833 -16.41 -19.16 37.74
CA GLU A 833 -17.78 -18.73 37.51
C GLU A 833 -18.41 -19.36 36.26
N LEU A 834 -17.64 -19.53 35.19
CA LEU A 834 -18.11 -20.21 33.97
C LEU A 834 -18.26 -21.71 34.21
N LEU A 835 -17.34 -22.31 34.97
CA LEU A 835 -17.48 -23.71 35.38
C LEU A 835 -18.74 -23.93 36.23
N VAL A 836 -18.96 -23.13 37.27
CA VAL A 836 -20.18 -23.22 38.10
C VAL A 836 -21.44 -23.08 37.24
N ARG A 837 -21.46 -22.11 36.31
CA ARG A 837 -22.58 -21.91 35.39
C ARG A 837 -22.82 -23.12 34.47
N SER A 838 -21.77 -23.86 34.11
CA SER A 838 -21.85 -25.10 33.32
C SER A 838 -22.31 -26.34 34.10
N GLY A 839 -22.55 -26.19 35.41
CA GLY A 839 -22.97 -27.27 36.31
C GLY A 839 -21.81 -27.97 37.03
N TYR A 840 -20.57 -27.44 37.00
CA TYR A 840 -19.48 -27.98 37.81
C TYR A 840 -19.70 -27.65 39.29
N GLN A 841 -19.63 -28.67 40.15
CA GLN A 841 -19.69 -28.49 41.60
C GLN A 841 -18.31 -28.10 42.13
N LEU A 842 -18.11 -26.82 42.41
CA LEU A 842 -16.94 -26.32 43.11
C LEU A 842 -17.26 -26.13 44.59
N ASP A 843 -16.33 -26.51 45.47
CA ASP A 843 -16.46 -26.33 46.92
C ASP A 843 -16.37 -24.83 47.26
N ALA A 844 -17.54 -24.19 47.44
CA ALA A 844 -17.66 -22.77 47.76
C ALA A 844 -17.00 -22.36 49.08
N THR A 845 -16.57 -23.32 49.92
CA THR A 845 -15.92 -23.06 51.22
C THR A 845 -14.40 -22.93 51.12
N LYS A 846 -13.80 -23.17 49.95
CA LYS A 846 -12.36 -23.04 49.73
C LYS A 846 -12.05 -21.87 48.78
N PRO A 847 -11.27 -20.87 49.19
CA PRO A 847 -10.95 -19.69 48.38
C PRO A 847 -9.96 -19.99 47.22
N LYS A 848 -9.86 -21.24 46.75
CA LYS A 848 -8.84 -21.63 45.77
C LYS A 848 -9.44 -21.71 44.35
N PRO A 849 -8.74 -21.17 43.35
CA PRO A 849 -9.10 -21.35 41.95
C PRO A 849 -9.18 -22.85 41.61
N TYR A 850 -10.09 -23.23 40.71
CA TYR A 850 -10.15 -24.61 40.22
C TYR A 850 -8.78 -25.04 39.70
N LEU A 851 -8.32 -26.21 40.15
CA LEU A 851 -7.07 -26.81 39.70
C LEU A 851 -7.38 -28.00 38.80
N ILE A 852 -6.91 -27.97 37.56
CA ILE A 852 -7.06 -29.07 36.60
C ILE A 852 -6.44 -30.35 37.12
N LYS A 853 -7.03 -31.49 36.73
CA LYS A 853 -6.65 -32.82 37.24
C LYS A 853 -5.16 -33.14 37.03
N PRO A 854 -4.51 -32.83 35.89
CA PRO A 854 -3.07 -33.02 35.74
C PRO A 854 -2.24 -32.22 36.76
N LEU A 855 -2.55 -30.94 37.00
CA LEU A 855 -1.81 -30.12 37.97
C LEU A 855 -2.02 -30.58 39.42
N LYS A 856 -3.22 -31.03 39.78
CA LYS A 856 -3.45 -31.65 41.11
C LYS A 856 -2.49 -32.80 41.36
N HIS A 857 -2.15 -33.56 40.31
CA HIS A 857 -1.17 -34.62 40.41
C HIS A 857 0.26 -34.08 40.58
N VAL A 858 0.66 -33.09 39.77
CA VAL A 858 1.96 -32.41 39.92
C VAL A 858 2.16 -31.89 41.34
N CYS A 859 1.16 -31.22 41.92
CA CYS A 859 1.25 -30.72 43.30
C CYS A 859 1.40 -31.84 44.34
N ARG A 860 0.78 -33.00 44.14
CA ARG A 860 0.95 -34.17 45.04
C ARG A 860 2.34 -34.77 44.92
N LEU A 861 2.89 -34.84 43.70
CA LEU A 861 4.26 -35.28 43.49
C LEU A 861 5.23 -34.31 44.16
N ALA A 862 5.07 -33.00 43.97
CA ALA A 862 5.91 -31.97 44.59
C ALA A 862 5.84 -31.98 46.13
N ALA A 863 4.65 -32.19 46.71
CA ALA A 863 4.49 -32.30 48.16
C ALA A 863 5.25 -33.48 48.80
N ASN A 864 5.65 -34.48 48.01
CA ASN A 864 6.48 -35.59 48.48
C ASN A 864 8.00 -35.32 48.34
N TYR A 865 8.40 -34.17 47.80
CA TYR A 865 9.80 -33.76 47.62
C TYR A 865 10.00 -32.35 48.19
N GLU A 866 10.15 -32.21 49.51
CA GLU A 866 10.37 -30.93 50.23
C GLU A 866 11.63 -30.13 49.83
N HIS A 867 12.42 -30.58 48.84
CA HIS A 867 13.72 -30.01 48.50
C HIS A 867 13.85 -29.43 47.08
N LEU A 868 12.74 -29.30 46.34
CA LEU A 868 12.64 -28.67 45.01
C LEU A 868 11.65 -27.52 45.07
#